data_AF-B7JJE9-F1
#
_entry.id   AF-B7JJE9-F1
#
_cell.length_a   1.000
_cell.length_b   1.000
_cell.length_c   1.000
_cell.angle_alpha   90.00
_cell.angle_beta   90.00
_cell.angle_gamma   90.00
#
_symmetry.space_group_name_H-M   'P 1'
#
loop_
_entity.id
_entity.type
_entity.pdbx_description
1 polymer ?
#
loop_
_entity_poly.entity_id
_entity_poly.type
_entity_poly.pdbx_seq_one_letter_code
_entity_poly.pdbx_strand_id
1 'polypeptide(L)'
;MTEENKSFYITTPIYYPSGKLHIGHAYTTVAGDAMARYKRMQGYNVHYLTGTDEHGQKIQKKAEELNVTPQAYVDNIVAGIKELWEKMDISYDDFIRTTEDRHKDVVEKIFKQLVDQGDIYLDEYEGWYSVQDETFYTEHQLVDPIMEGDKVVGGKSPDSGHDVELVREESYFFRMGKYVDRLLKFYEDNPHFIQPESRKNEMINNFIKPGLEDLAVSRTSFDWGVRVPGNPKHVIYVWVDALSNYITALGYGTENEEMYKKFWPADVHLVGKEIVRFHTIYWPIILMALDLPLPKKVFAHGWILMKDGKMSKSKGNVVDPVTLIDRYGLDALRYYLLREVPFGSDGVFTPEGFVERINFDLANDLGNLLNRTVAMIDKYFNGEIPAFKANVTEFDETLVTFAKDTLKKVEEAMENMEFSVALSSIWQLVSRTNKYIDETQPWVLAKDEDDREKLASVMAHLAEVLRQTGIMLMPFLTVAPSKMFAQLGLTDEAHTSWGSLSTIGCIPAGTKVEKGQPIFPRLEMDVEVAYIKEQMKASAPKVEEKKEEEPKAEEITIDDFFKVELRVAEVLSAEPVKKADKLLKIQLDLGTEKRQVVSGIAKFYSPEDLKGKKVICVTNLKPVKLRGELSQGMILAGEENGVLSLASIDQNLPNGTKIK
;
A
#
# COMPACT_ATOMS: atom_id res chain seq x y z
N MET A 1 -13.99 32.94 32.67
CA MET A 1 -12.90 32.52 31.77
C MET A 1 -13.41 31.28 31.10
N THR A 2 -13.71 31.37 29.81
CA THR A 2 -14.17 30.26 28.97
C THR A 2 -13.16 29.13 29.08
N GLU A 3 -13.60 27.90 29.32
CA GLU A 3 -12.73 26.72 29.27
C GLU A 3 -11.96 26.77 27.93
N GLU A 4 -10.64 26.95 27.96
CA GLU A 4 -9.84 26.85 26.75
C GLU A 4 -9.98 25.42 26.22
N ASN A 5 -10.58 25.28 25.03
CA ASN A 5 -10.66 23.98 24.33
C ASN A 5 -9.26 23.36 24.28
N LYS A 6 -9.11 22.16 24.84
CA LYS A 6 -7.83 21.45 24.90
C LYS A 6 -7.27 21.25 23.49
N SER A 7 -5.97 21.47 23.31
CA SER A 7 -5.28 21.16 22.05
C SER A 7 -5.08 19.65 21.91
N PHE A 8 -5.13 19.15 20.68
CA PHE A 8 -4.76 17.79 20.32
C PHE A 8 -3.94 17.79 19.04
N TYR A 9 -2.67 17.36 19.12
CA TYR A 9 -1.77 17.30 17.97
C TYR A 9 -1.49 15.85 17.59
N ILE A 10 -1.90 15.46 16.38
CA ILE A 10 -1.70 14.12 15.84
C ILE A 10 -0.97 14.19 14.51
N THR A 11 -0.08 13.23 14.26
CA THR A 11 0.72 13.20 13.02
C THR A 11 0.72 11.81 12.39
N THR A 12 0.87 11.76 11.06
CA THR A 12 1.33 10.55 10.36
C THR A 12 2.86 10.54 10.25
N PRO A 13 3.47 9.50 9.69
CA PRO A 13 4.78 9.62 9.07
C PRO A 13 4.66 10.55 7.85
N ILE A 14 5.76 11.19 7.48
CA ILE A 14 5.88 11.81 6.17
C ILE A 14 6.34 10.76 5.16
N TYR A 15 5.71 10.72 4.00
CA TYR A 15 5.88 9.61 3.04
C TYR A 15 6.99 9.88 2.04
N TYR A 16 7.82 8.87 1.76
CA TYR A 16 8.89 8.97 0.77
C TYR A 16 8.32 8.90 -0.66
N PRO A 17 8.49 9.93 -1.52
CA PRO A 17 7.92 10.03 -2.86
C PRO A 17 8.70 9.16 -3.87
N SER A 18 8.74 7.85 -3.65
CA SER A 18 9.29 6.86 -4.59
C SER A 18 8.27 6.40 -5.65
N GLY A 19 7.07 6.97 -5.64
CA GLY A 19 6.02 6.81 -6.64
C GLY A 19 4.63 6.81 -6.02
N LYS A 20 3.64 6.26 -6.74
CA LYS A 20 2.24 6.22 -6.26
C LYS A 20 2.12 5.48 -4.92
N LEU A 21 1.32 6.08 -4.02
CA LEU A 21 0.93 5.46 -2.76
C LEU A 21 -0.05 4.30 -2.99
N HIS A 22 -0.22 3.49 -1.95
CA HIS A 22 -1.04 2.29 -1.95
C HIS A 22 -1.85 2.20 -0.66
N ILE A 23 -2.74 1.21 -0.52
CA ILE A 23 -3.63 1.09 0.66
C ILE A 23 -2.89 1.06 2.01
N GLY A 24 -1.65 0.55 2.06
CA GLY A 24 -0.83 0.61 3.28
C GLY A 24 -0.49 2.03 3.76
N HIS A 25 -0.30 2.99 2.84
CA HIS A 25 -0.10 4.40 3.20
C HIS A 25 -1.43 5.03 3.63
N ALA A 26 -2.49 4.75 2.86
CA ALA A 26 -3.84 5.21 3.17
C ALA A 26 -4.32 4.74 4.55
N TYR A 27 -3.92 3.56 5.00
CA TYR A 27 -4.26 3.02 6.31
C TYR A 27 -3.87 3.94 7.47
N THR A 28 -2.60 4.37 7.50
CA THR A 28 -2.10 5.28 8.55
C THR A 28 -2.80 6.63 8.50
N THR A 29 -2.97 7.19 7.29
CA THR A 29 -3.61 8.49 7.10
C THR A 29 -5.09 8.46 7.50
N VAL A 30 -5.83 7.42 7.12
CA VAL A 30 -7.24 7.26 7.49
C VAL A 30 -7.41 7.05 9.00
N ALA A 31 -6.49 6.32 9.65
CA ALA A 31 -6.50 6.18 11.12
C ALA A 31 -6.25 7.51 11.83
N GLY A 32 -5.30 8.31 11.34
CA GLY A 32 -5.04 9.67 11.84
C GLY A 32 -6.24 10.59 11.66
N ASP A 33 -6.84 10.55 10.47
CA ASP A 33 -8.04 11.33 10.13
C ASP A 33 -9.25 10.93 11.00
N ALA A 34 -9.47 9.64 11.24
CA ALA A 34 -10.56 9.18 12.11
C ALA A 34 -10.40 9.68 13.54
N MET A 35 -9.18 9.64 14.08
CA MET A 35 -8.89 10.20 15.41
C MET A 35 -9.05 11.72 15.43
N ALA A 36 -8.52 12.43 14.42
CA ALA A 36 -8.63 13.88 14.30
C ALA A 36 -10.11 14.33 14.25
N ARG A 37 -10.94 13.68 13.41
CA ARG A 37 -12.38 13.95 13.31
C ARG A 37 -13.09 13.70 14.64
N TYR A 38 -12.83 12.56 15.29
CA TYR A 38 -13.38 12.26 16.60
C TYR A 38 -13.03 13.35 17.64
N LYS A 39 -11.75 13.74 17.73
CA LYS A 39 -11.32 14.78 18.68
C LYS A 39 -11.93 16.15 18.37
N ARG A 40 -12.07 16.53 17.09
CA ARG A 40 -12.80 17.76 16.71
C ARG A 40 -14.27 17.69 17.15
N MET A 41 -14.92 16.55 16.96
CA MET A 41 -16.30 16.32 17.42
C MET A 41 -16.45 16.34 18.95
N GLN A 42 -15.38 16.00 19.69
CA GLN A 42 -15.29 16.15 21.15
C GLN A 42 -14.99 17.59 21.60
N GLY A 43 -14.86 18.55 20.67
CA GLY A 43 -14.58 19.96 20.98
C GLY A 43 -13.10 20.30 21.18
N TYR A 44 -12.17 19.41 20.83
CA TYR A 44 -10.74 19.73 20.90
C TYR A 44 -10.33 20.68 19.77
N ASN A 45 -9.36 21.55 20.05
CA ASN A 45 -8.60 22.21 19.01
C ASN A 45 -7.63 21.19 18.42
N VAL A 46 -7.90 20.69 17.22
CA VAL A 46 -7.05 19.67 16.59
C VAL A 46 -6.08 20.31 15.62
N HIS A 47 -4.85 19.81 15.60
CA HIS A 47 -3.93 19.96 14.48
C HIS A 47 -3.53 18.57 14.01
N TYR A 48 -3.82 18.24 12.76
CA TYR A 48 -3.49 16.98 12.14
C TYR A 48 -2.47 17.18 11.02
N LEU A 49 -1.25 16.67 11.21
CA LEU A 49 -0.14 16.82 10.27
C LEU A 49 0.09 15.53 9.46
N THR A 50 0.25 15.70 8.15
CA THR A 50 0.83 14.71 7.24
C THR A 50 1.84 15.40 6.30
N GLY A 51 2.50 14.65 5.42
CA GLY A 51 3.48 15.26 4.54
C GLY A 51 4.35 14.27 3.77
N THR A 52 5.45 14.79 3.22
CA THR A 52 6.39 14.03 2.39
C THR A 52 7.83 14.28 2.78
N ASP A 53 8.60 13.19 2.85
CA ASP A 53 10.04 13.18 3.05
C ASP A 53 10.73 13.18 1.69
N GLU A 54 11.26 14.32 1.29
CA GLU A 54 11.62 14.60 -0.10
C GLU A 54 13.11 14.61 -0.37
N HIS A 55 13.97 14.29 0.60
CA HIS A 55 15.43 14.30 0.44
C HIS A 55 16.03 12.88 0.32
N GLY A 56 17.32 12.79 -0.02
CA GLY A 56 18.07 11.53 -0.01
C GLY A 56 18.48 11.00 -1.38
N GLN A 57 19.37 10.01 -1.35
CA GLN A 57 20.07 9.51 -2.53
C GLN A 57 19.13 8.86 -3.56
N LYS A 58 18.08 8.15 -3.12
CA LYS A 58 17.18 7.44 -4.05
C LYS A 58 16.39 8.41 -4.92
N ILE A 59 15.90 9.51 -4.35
CA ILE A 59 15.20 10.55 -5.11
C ILE A 59 16.15 11.17 -6.14
N GLN A 60 17.38 11.49 -5.74
CA GLN A 60 18.38 12.04 -6.66
C GLN A 60 18.63 11.07 -7.84
N LYS A 61 18.93 9.80 -7.56
CA LYS A 61 19.15 8.77 -8.59
C LYS A 61 17.95 8.60 -9.52
N LYS A 62 16.73 8.58 -8.98
CA LYS A 62 15.51 8.45 -9.81
C LYS A 62 15.24 9.67 -10.69
N ALA A 63 15.51 10.86 -10.18
CA ALA A 63 15.40 12.09 -10.95
C ALA A 63 16.42 12.11 -12.11
N GLU A 64 17.66 11.70 -11.85
CA GLU A 64 18.73 11.55 -12.85
C GLU A 64 18.35 10.52 -13.93
N GLU A 65 17.87 9.32 -13.54
CA GLU A 65 17.40 8.28 -14.47
C GLU A 65 16.28 8.79 -15.40
N LEU A 66 15.42 9.68 -14.90
CA LEU A 66 14.30 10.27 -15.64
C LEU A 66 14.67 11.58 -16.36
N ASN A 67 15.93 12.02 -16.27
CA ASN A 67 16.42 13.29 -16.82
C ASN A 67 15.62 14.52 -16.35
N VAL A 68 15.25 14.56 -15.07
CA VAL A 68 14.58 15.71 -14.42
C VAL A 68 15.34 16.14 -13.17
N THR A 69 15.12 17.38 -12.71
CA THR A 69 15.67 17.80 -11.41
C THR A 69 14.97 17.07 -10.26
N PRO A 70 15.64 16.77 -9.12
CA PRO A 70 14.99 16.17 -7.95
C PRO A 70 13.75 16.93 -7.47
N GLN A 71 13.78 18.28 -7.45
CA GLN A 71 12.61 19.10 -7.10
C GLN A 71 11.41 18.82 -8.01
N ALA A 72 11.60 18.88 -9.33
CA ALA A 72 10.53 18.59 -10.29
C ALA A 72 10.00 17.15 -10.18
N TYR A 73 10.87 16.18 -9.86
CA TYR A 73 10.48 14.79 -9.62
C TYR A 73 9.55 14.68 -8.41
N VAL A 74 9.93 15.26 -7.27
CA VAL A 74 9.10 15.20 -6.06
C VAL A 74 7.82 16.03 -6.20
N ASP A 75 7.85 17.20 -6.84
CA ASP A 75 6.67 18.05 -7.07
C ASP A 75 5.56 17.27 -7.81
N ASN A 76 5.92 16.53 -8.85
CA ASN A 76 4.98 15.72 -9.62
C ASN A 76 4.34 14.58 -8.78
N ILE A 77 5.13 13.94 -7.90
CA ILE A 77 4.62 12.85 -7.06
C ILE A 77 3.75 13.40 -5.93
N VAL A 78 4.18 14.49 -5.29
CA VAL A 78 3.44 15.15 -4.21
C VAL A 78 2.08 15.65 -4.69
N ALA A 79 1.98 16.15 -5.93
CA ALA A 79 0.69 16.50 -6.53
C ALA A 79 -0.29 15.31 -6.50
N GLY A 80 0.15 14.12 -6.95
CA GLY A 80 -0.68 12.90 -6.90
C GLY A 80 -0.99 12.42 -5.48
N ILE A 81 -0.10 12.66 -4.51
CA ILE A 81 -0.35 12.37 -3.09
C ILE A 81 -1.46 13.28 -2.54
N LYS A 82 -1.42 14.59 -2.84
CA LYS A 82 -2.45 15.54 -2.42
C LYS A 82 -3.80 15.25 -3.06
N GLU A 83 -3.82 14.90 -4.35
CA GLU A 83 -5.04 14.45 -5.05
C GLU A 83 -5.63 13.19 -4.40
N LEU A 84 -4.79 12.23 -4.00
CA LEU A 84 -5.25 11.05 -3.27
C LEU A 84 -5.87 11.43 -1.93
N TRP A 85 -5.24 12.31 -1.16
CA TRP A 85 -5.75 12.74 0.15
C TRP A 85 -7.06 13.54 0.04
N GLU A 86 -7.21 14.36 -1.00
CA GLU A 86 -8.49 15.01 -1.31
C GLU A 86 -9.57 13.96 -1.65
N LYS A 87 -9.25 12.99 -2.51
CA LYS A 87 -10.17 11.90 -2.88
C LYS A 87 -10.54 11.00 -1.70
N MET A 88 -9.66 10.91 -0.71
CA MET A 88 -9.87 10.16 0.53
C MET A 88 -10.59 10.97 1.63
N ASP A 89 -10.91 12.24 1.36
CA ASP A 89 -11.45 13.21 2.31
C ASP A 89 -10.64 13.23 3.61
N ILE A 90 -9.31 13.37 3.50
CA ILE A 90 -8.43 13.48 4.66
C ILE A 90 -8.43 14.94 5.15
N SER A 91 -8.82 15.13 6.41
CA SER A 91 -8.94 16.43 7.07
C SER A 91 -7.66 16.86 7.79
N TYR A 92 -6.50 16.76 7.12
CA TYR A 92 -5.26 17.29 7.68
C TYR A 92 -5.29 18.83 7.71
N ASP A 93 -4.66 19.43 8.70
CA ASP A 93 -4.59 20.88 8.88
C ASP A 93 -3.33 21.49 8.22
N ASP A 94 -2.28 20.68 8.05
CA ASP A 94 -1.07 21.05 7.30
C ASP A 94 -0.50 19.84 6.54
N PHE A 95 0.15 20.11 5.42
CA PHE A 95 0.91 19.15 4.62
C PHE A 95 2.36 19.65 4.52
N ILE A 96 3.24 19.11 5.35
CA ILE A 96 4.65 19.51 5.37
C ILE A 96 5.44 18.83 4.25
N ARG A 97 6.29 19.59 3.57
CA ARG A 97 7.27 19.07 2.61
C ARG A 97 8.67 19.41 3.10
N THR A 98 9.58 18.44 3.18
CA THR A 98 10.93 18.72 3.68
C THR A 98 11.75 19.65 2.78
N THR A 99 11.31 19.86 1.52
CA THR A 99 11.92 20.84 0.60
C THR A 99 11.54 22.30 0.88
N GLU A 100 10.55 22.57 1.73
CA GLU A 100 10.10 23.92 2.07
C GLU A 100 11.14 24.68 2.91
N ASP A 101 11.33 25.98 2.64
CA ASP A 101 12.30 26.81 3.37
C ASP A 101 12.00 26.87 4.87
N ARG A 102 10.71 26.90 5.26
CA ARG A 102 10.28 26.85 6.68
C ARG A 102 10.78 25.60 7.42
N HIS A 103 11.06 24.52 6.70
CA HIS A 103 11.61 23.29 7.24
C HIS A 103 13.15 23.35 7.28
N LYS A 104 13.76 23.60 6.11
CA LYS A 104 15.22 23.60 5.94
C LYS A 104 15.91 24.58 6.88
N ASP A 105 15.39 25.79 7.01
CA ASP A 105 15.96 26.83 7.87
C ASP A 105 16.02 26.39 9.35
N VAL A 106 15.02 25.63 9.80
CA VAL A 106 14.95 25.14 11.18
C VAL A 106 15.83 23.92 11.37
N VAL A 107 15.89 23.00 10.39
CA VAL A 107 16.79 21.84 10.40
C VAL A 107 18.25 22.30 10.46
N GLU A 108 18.63 23.32 9.69
CA GLU A 108 19.96 23.94 9.75
C GLU A 108 20.28 24.48 11.16
N LYS A 109 19.33 25.21 11.77
CA LYS A 109 19.49 25.72 13.15
C LYS A 109 19.63 24.62 14.18
N ILE A 110 18.80 23.58 14.11
CA ILE A 110 18.85 22.40 14.98
C ILE A 110 20.22 21.73 14.87
N PHE A 111 20.67 21.46 13.64
CA PHE A 111 21.95 20.80 13.43
C PHE A 111 23.11 21.63 13.97
N LYS A 112 23.11 22.95 13.70
CA LYS A 112 24.12 23.87 14.22
C LYS A 112 24.15 23.88 15.74
N GLN A 113 22.99 23.96 16.40
CA GLN A 113 22.89 23.95 17.86
C GLN A 113 23.52 22.67 18.44
N LEU A 114 23.18 21.51 17.87
CA LEU A 114 23.68 20.22 18.31
C LEU A 114 25.21 20.09 18.13
N VAL A 115 25.77 20.68 17.08
CA VAL A 115 27.23 20.80 16.89
C VAL A 115 27.84 21.72 17.95
N ASP A 116 27.28 22.92 18.14
CA ASP A 116 27.82 23.93 19.06
C ASP A 116 27.87 23.43 20.52
N GLN A 117 26.90 22.60 20.93
CA GLN A 117 26.85 22.02 22.28
C GLN A 117 27.63 20.70 22.44
N GLY A 118 28.28 20.23 21.36
CA GLY A 118 29.15 19.04 21.36
C GLY A 118 28.42 17.69 21.30
N ASP A 119 27.11 17.70 21.02
CA ASP A 119 26.31 16.49 20.80
C ASP A 119 26.49 15.93 19.39
N ILE A 120 26.85 16.77 18.43
CA ILE A 120 27.31 16.36 17.11
C ILE A 120 28.81 16.66 16.96
N TYR A 121 29.57 15.71 16.44
CA TYR A 121 31.01 15.85 16.17
C TYR A 121 31.37 15.22 14.82
N LEU A 122 32.46 15.68 14.19
CA LEU A 122 32.94 15.14 12.92
C LEU A 122 33.90 13.98 13.19
N ASP A 123 33.73 12.86 12.47
CA ASP A 123 34.62 11.69 12.52
C ASP A 123 34.58 10.93 11.18
N GLU A 124 35.41 9.90 11.02
CA GLU A 124 35.34 8.98 9.89
C GLU A 124 34.58 7.71 10.27
N TYR A 125 33.54 7.37 9.52
CA TYR A 125 32.81 6.11 9.68
C TYR A 125 33.28 5.06 8.68
N GLU A 126 33.33 3.80 9.10
CA GLU A 126 33.38 2.64 8.23
C GLU A 126 32.29 1.66 8.69
N GLY A 127 31.31 1.35 7.84
CA GLY A 127 30.20 0.45 8.21
C GLY A 127 29.36 -0.02 7.03
N TRP A 128 28.46 -0.98 7.29
CA TRP A 128 27.67 -1.65 6.27
C TRP A 128 26.38 -0.90 5.98
N TYR A 129 26.20 -0.41 4.75
CA TYR A 129 25.07 0.42 4.36
C TYR A 129 24.08 -0.32 3.47
N SER A 130 22.79 -0.27 3.83
CA SER A 130 21.70 -0.65 2.93
C SER A 130 21.19 0.59 2.22
N VAL A 131 21.39 0.66 0.90
CA VAL A 131 20.80 1.73 0.09
C VAL A 131 19.27 1.67 0.17
N GLN A 132 18.67 0.48 0.26
CA GLN A 132 17.21 0.32 0.29
C GLN A 132 16.58 0.76 1.61
N ASP A 133 17.30 0.69 2.72
CA ASP A 133 16.81 1.14 4.03
C ASP A 133 17.36 2.51 4.43
N GLU A 134 18.25 3.05 3.60
CA GLU A 134 19.04 4.26 3.84
C GLU A 134 19.75 4.26 5.21
N THR A 135 20.10 3.08 5.72
CA THR A 135 20.53 2.86 7.10
C THR A 135 21.85 2.10 7.14
N PHE A 136 22.70 2.48 8.11
CA PHE A 136 23.91 1.74 8.46
C PHE A 136 23.64 0.67 9.51
N TYR A 137 24.33 -0.45 9.35
CA TYR A 137 24.32 -1.58 10.26
C TYR A 137 25.75 -1.95 10.64
N THR A 138 25.91 -2.43 11.86
CA THR A 138 27.15 -3.05 12.29
C THR A 138 27.23 -4.50 11.81
N GLU A 139 28.43 -5.07 11.84
CA GLU A 139 28.67 -6.49 11.53
C GLU A 139 27.74 -7.44 12.30
N HIS A 140 27.45 -7.11 13.57
CA HIS A 140 26.59 -7.92 14.45
C HIS A 140 25.10 -7.79 14.14
N GLN A 141 24.69 -6.74 13.43
CA GLN A 141 23.29 -6.50 13.07
C GLN A 141 22.92 -7.12 11.72
N LEU A 142 23.90 -7.53 10.91
CA LEU A 142 23.64 -8.12 9.60
C LEU A 142 22.96 -9.50 9.72
N VAL A 143 22.02 -9.73 8.81
CA VAL A 143 21.43 -11.05 8.54
C VAL A 143 22.23 -11.73 7.44
N ASP A 144 22.41 -13.05 7.53
CA ASP A 144 23.20 -13.85 6.57
C ASP A 144 24.59 -13.23 6.24
N PRO A 145 25.44 -12.93 7.25
CA PRO A 145 26.75 -12.33 7.00
C PRO A 145 27.62 -13.26 6.15
N ILE A 146 28.22 -12.69 5.11
CA ILE A 146 29.17 -13.36 4.23
C ILE A 146 30.55 -13.20 4.85
N MET A 147 31.19 -14.32 5.15
CA MET A 147 32.49 -14.38 5.84
C MET A 147 33.59 -14.82 4.86
N GLU A 148 34.70 -14.09 4.82
CA GLU A 148 35.98 -14.55 4.27
C GLU A 148 36.98 -14.71 5.42
N GLY A 149 37.16 -15.96 5.88
CA GLY A 149 37.90 -16.23 7.12
C GLY A 149 37.16 -15.68 8.34
N ASP A 150 37.85 -14.87 9.14
CA ASP A 150 37.29 -14.26 10.36
C ASP A 150 36.70 -12.85 10.13
N LYS A 151 36.62 -12.39 8.88
CA LYS A 151 36.11 -11.06 8.52
C LYS A 151 34.76 -11.15 7.81
N VAL A 152 33.84 -10.29 8.22
CA VAL A 152 32.62 -10.01 7.47
C VAL A 152 33.02 -9.24 6.21
N VAL A 153 32.60 -9.73 5.04
CA VAL A 153 32.82 -9.07 3.73
C VAL A 153 31.51 -8.74 3.02
N GLY A 154 30.38 -9.04 3.64
CA GLY A 154 29.05 -8.68 3.16
C GLY A 154 27.95 -9.24 4.06
N GLY A 155 26.70 -9.01 3.69
CA GLY A 155 25.54 -9.55 4.40
C GLY A 155 24.26 -8.89 3.92
N LYS A 156 23.21 -8.98 4.73
CA LYS A 156 21.90 -8.39 4.44
C LYS A 156 21.38 -7.55 5.60
N SER A 157 20.59 -6.54 5.27
CA SER A 157 19.89 -5.70 6.23
C SER A 157 18.91 -6.51 7.09
N PRO A 158 18.90 -6.33 8.42
CA PRO A 158 17.90 -6.94 9.30
C PRO A 158 16.49 -6.39 9.09
N ASP A 159 16.35 -5.18 8.54
CA ASP A 159 15.07 -4.51 8.38
C ASP A 159 14.34 -4.97 7.11
N SER A 160 15.09 -5.29 6.03
CA SER A 160 14.52 -5.58 4.71
C SER A 160 15.04 -6.83 4.00
N GLY A 161 16.17 -7.38 4.44
CA GLY A 161 16.86 -8.48 3.76
C GLY A 161 17.58 -8.08 2.47
N HIS A 162 17.72 -6.78 2.17
CA HIS A 162 18.50 -6.28 1.05
C HIS A 162 20.01 -6.34 1.33
N ASP A 163 20.82 -6.49 0.28
CA ASP A 163 22.28 -6.54 0.42
C ASP A 163 22.86 -5.22 0.95
N VAL A 164 23.95 -5.31 1.70
CA VAL A 164 24.68 -4.16 2.25
C VAL A 164 26.05 -3.98 1.60
N GLU A 165 26.54 -2.75 1.56
CA GLU A 165 27.86 -2.39 1.03
C GLU A 165 28.73 -1.76 2.13
N LEU A 166 30.02 -2.10 2.19
CA LEU A 166 30.94 -1.45 3.14
C LEU A 166 31.27 -0.04 2.61
N VAL A 167 30.86 0.98 3.37
CA VAL A 167 31.10 2.38 3.01
C VAL A 167 31.97 3.01 4.07
N ARG A 168 33.05 3.67 3.63
CA ARG A 168 33.87 4.54 4.47
C ARG A 168 33.66 5.99 4.04
N GLU A 169 33.14 6.81 4.93
CA GLU A 169 32.91 8.23 4.66
C GLU A 169 33.14 9.09 5.90
N GLU A 170 33.67 10.29 5.69
CA GLU A 170 33.66 11.35 6.69
C GLU A 170 32.19 11.73 6.97
N SER A 171 31.78 11.68 8.23
CA SER A 171 30.42 12.02 8.66
C SER A 171 30.42 12.72 10.01
N TYR A 172 29.46 13.60 10.19
CA TYR A 172 29.04 14.02 11.51
C TYR A 172 28.31 12.89 12.23
N PHE A 173 28.56 12.73 13.53
CA PHE A 173 27.96 11.74 14.40
C PHE A 173 27.27 12.39 15.58
N PHE A 174 26.09 11.90 15.91
CA PHE A 174 25.32 12.31 17.08
C PHE A 174 25.58 11.37 18.25
N ARG A 175 25.86 11.93 19.42
CA ARG A 175 26.19 11.21 20.67
C ARG A 175 24.97 10.55 21.31
N MET A 176 24.53 9.43 20.75
CA MET A 176 23.35 8.70 21.23
C MET A 176 23.54 8.17 22.65
N GLY A 177 24.74 7.67 22.96
CA GLY A 177 25.05 7.04 24.25
C GLY A 177 24.83 7.96 25.46
N LYS A 178 24.97 9.28 25.29
CA LYS A 178 24.78 10.29 26.35
C LYS A 178 23.35 10.32 26.90
N TYR A 179 22.35 9.88 26.14
CA TYR A 179 20.93 10.04 26.46
C TYR A 179 20.21 8.73 26.84
N VAL A 180 20.89 7.58 26.76
CA VAL A 180 20.29 6.24 26.97
C VAL A 180 19.59 6.13 28.33
N ASP A 181 20.26 6.53 29.42
CA ASP A 181 19.70 6.41 30.77
C ASP A 181 18.46 7.29 30.96
N ARG A 182 18.49 8.51 30.39
CA ARG A 182 17.35 9.44 30.42
C ARG A 182 16.17 8.89 29.61
N LEU A 183 16.45 8.24 28.47
CA LEU A 183 15.44 7.60 27.62
C LEU A 183 14.78 6.41 28.32
N LEU A 184 15.57 5.52 28.93
CA LEU A 184 15.05 4.38 29.68
C LEU A 184 14.20 4.82 30.86
N LYS A 185 14.66 5.81 31.62
CA LYS A 185 13.87 6.41 32.70
C LYS A 185 12.55 6.99 32.18
N PHE A 186 12.57 7.67 31.04
CA PHE A 186 11.36 8.20 30.43
C PHE A 186 10.35 7.10 30.10
N TYR A 187 10.78 5.95 29.58
CA TYR A 187 9.88 4.81 29.31
C TYR A 187 9.31 4.15 30.57
N GLU A 188 10.06 4.16 31.67
CA GLU A 188 9.59 3.68 32.97
C GLU A 188 8.52 4.61 33.54
N ASP A 189 8.78 5.92 33.50
CA ASP A 189 7.87 6.95 34.01
C ASP A 189 6.61 7.11 33.12
N ASN A 190 6.71 6.73 31.83
CA ASN A 190 5.64 6.88 30.84
C ASN A 190 5.36 5.53 30.15
N PRO A 191 4.71 4.57 30.84
CA PRO A 191 4.55 3.21 30.33
C PRO A 191 3.76 3.12 29.03
N HIS A 192 2.89 4.10 28.75
CA HIS A 192 2.04 4.16 27.55
C HIS A 192 2.65 4.98 26.39
N PHE A 193 3.90 5.43 26.50
CA PHE A 193 4.56 6.18 25.43
C PHE A 193 4.68 5.36 24.14
N ILE A 194 5.03 4.07 24.21
CA ILE A 194 5.16 3.20 23.04
C ILE A 194 3.99 2.21 23.03
N GLN A 195 3.15 2.26 22.00
CA GLN A 195 2.04 1.33 21.82
C GLN A 195 2.10 0.64 20.46
N PRO A 196 1.70 -0.64 20.36
CA PRO A 196 1.38 -1.55 21.47
C PRO A 196 2.61 -2.00 22.28
N GLU A 197 2.39 -2.57 23.47
CA GLU A 197 3.45 -2.97 24.43
C GLU A 197 4.50 -3.92 23.82
N SER A 198 4.12 -4.74 22.82
CA SER A 198 5.06 -5.60 22.10
C SER A 198 6.19 -4.79 21.43
N ARG A 199 5.89 -3.60 20.90
CA ARG A 199 6.87 -2.72 20.25
C ARG A 199 7.83 -2.11 21.25
N LYS A 200 7.34 -1.74 22.44
CA LYS A 200 8.19 -1.27 23.55
C LYS A 200 9.24 -2.31 23.92
N ASN A 201 8.80 -3.56 24.11
CA ASN A 201 9.69 -4.66 24.46
C ASN A 201 10.73 -4.94 23.37
N GLU A 202 10.33 -4.85 22.10
CA GLU A 202 11.24 -4.98 20.96
C GLU A 202 12.31 -3.87 20.98
N MET A 203 11.92 -2.60 21.15
CA MET A 203 12.85 -1.47 21.18
C MET A 203 13.86 -1.57 22.31
N ILE A 204 13.40 -1.92 23.52
CA ILE A 204 14.27 -2.05 24.69
C ILE A 204 15.24 -3.22 24.52
N ASN A 205 14.74 -4.41 24.15
CA ASN A 205 15.55 -5.63 24.15
C ASN A 205 16.50 -5.72 22.97
N ASN A 206 16.07 -5.30 21.78
CA ASN A 206 16.83 -5.53 20.54
C ASN A 206 17.76 -4.37 20.21
N PHE A 207 17.46 -3.15 20.67
CA PHE A 207 18.22 -1.95 20.27
C PHE A 207 18.90 -1.26 21.45
N ILE A 208 18.21 -1.07 22.58
CA ILE A 208 18.78 -0.28 23.69
C ILE A 208 19.69 -1.14 24.58
N LYS A 209 19.25 -2.33 25.00
CA LYS A 209 20.03 -3.21 25.90
C LYS A 209 21.40 -3.64 25.34
N PRO A 210 21.56 -3.94 24.04
CA PRO A 210 22.87 -4.24 23.46
C PRO A 210 23.86 -3.06 23.49
N GLY A 211 23.35 -1.83 23.67
CA GLY A 211 24.11 -0.58 23.59
C GLY A 211 23.74 0.21 22.33
N LEU A 212 23.55 1.53 22.48
CA LEU A 212 23.34 2.43 21.36
C LEU A 212 24.67 3.04 20.93
N GLU A 213 25.02 2.84 19.67
CA GLU A 213 26.15 3.51 19.02
C GLU A 213 25.78 4.94 18.59
N ASP A 214 26.81 5.77 18.40
CA ASP A 214 26.64 7.13 17.91
C ASP A 214 26.14 7.11 16.46
N LEU A 215 25.16 7.96 16.16
CA LEU A 215 24.41 7.92 14.91
C LEU A 215 25.07 8.81 13.86
N ALA A 216 25.40 8.28 12.69
CA ALA A 216 25.89 9.09 11.57
C ALA A 216 24.76 10.00 11.02
N VAL A 217 24.88 11.30 11.23
CA VAL A 217 23.86 12.33 10.93
C VAL A 217 24.18 13.24 9.74
N SER A 218 25.18 12.89 8.92
CA SER A 218 25.42 13.57 7.64
C SER A 218 25.93 12.62 6.57
N ARG A 219 25.90 13.03 5.29
CA ARG A 219 26.46 12.27 4.16
C ARG A 219 27.23 13.18 3.22
N THR A 220 28.20 12.63 2.49
CA THR A 220 28.96 13.35 1.45
C THR A 220 28.77 12.75 0.05
N SER A 221 28.06 11.63 -0.04
CA SER A 221 27.89 10.82 -1.25
C SER A 221 26.79 11.29 -2.20
N PHE A 222 26.00 12.29 -1.82
CA PHE A 222 24.94 12.89 -2.64
C PHE A 222 24.66 14.33 -2.21
N ASP A 223 23.95 15.07 -3.06
CA ASP A 223 23.78 16.52 -2.95
C ASP A 223 22.34 16.95 -2.64
N TRP A 224 21.37 16.05 -2.83
CA TRP A 224 19.96 16.31 -2.62
C TRP A 224 19.53 16.17 -1.15
N GLY A 225 19.62 17.26 -0.40
CA GLY A 225 19.15 17.40 0.97
C GLY A 225 19.56 18.73 1.61
N VAL A 226 19.24 18.91 2.89
CA VAL A 226 19.62 20.11 3.66
C VAL A 226 21.12 20.12 3.91
N ARG A 227 21.80 21.25 3.66
CA ARG A 227 23.26 21.33 3.81
C ARG A 227 23.65 21.51 5.27
N VAL A 228 24.78 20.95 5.67
CA VAL A 228 25.34 21.21 7.01
C VAL A 228 25.85 22.66 7.06
N PRO A 229 25.38 23.48 8.02
CA PRO A 229 25.83 24.86 8.16
C PRO A 229 27.34 24.95 8.38
N GLY A 230 28.03 25.74 7.55
CA GLY A 230 29.49 25.89 7.62
C GLY A 230 30.30 24.76 6.98
N ASN A 231 29.67 23.68 6.51
CA ASN A 231 30.35 22.59 5.80
C ASN A 231 29.48 22.07 4.63
N PRO A 232 29.47 22.78 3.48
CA PRO A 232 28.55 22.50 2.36
C PRO A 232 28.82 21.18 1.63
N LYS A 233 29.97 20.54 1.90
CA LYS A 233 30.28 19.18 1.41
C LYS A 233 29.33 18.14 2.01
N HIS A 234 28.77 18.41 3.20
CA HIS A 234 27.87 17.50 3.89
C HIS A 234 26.41 17.89 3.70
N VAL A 235 25.59 16.85 3.50
CA VAL A 235 24.13 16.90 3.56
C VAL A 235 23.68 16.28 4.87
N ILE A 236 22.75 16.91 5.57
CA ILE A 236 22.15 16.42 6.82
C ILE A 236 21.40 15.13 6.51
N TYR A 237 21.59 14.13 7.37
CA TYR A 237 20.97 12.82 7.21
C TYR A 237 19.46 12.89 7.39
N VAL A 238 18.76 12.09 6.59
CA VAL A 238 17.30 12.12 6.45
C VAL A 238 16.56 12.01 7.78
N TRP A 239 17.04 11.26 8.78
CA TRP A 239 16.29 11.17 10.05
C TRP A 239 16.38 12.42 10.92
N VAL A 240 17.43 13.24 10.84
CA VAL A 240 17.43 14.54 11.54
C VAL A 240 16.48 15.52 10.84
N ASP A 241 16.52 15.52 9.52
CA ASP A 241 15.67 16.31 8.64
C ASP A 241 14.19 15.93 8.80
N ALA A 242 13.85 14.70 8.39
CA ALA A 242 12.50 14.14 8.43
C ALA A 242 11.88 14.16 9.84
N LEU A 243 12.57 13.78 10.92
CA LEU A 243 11.95 13.80 12.26
C LEU A 243 11.64 15.22 12.75
N SER A 244 12.40 16.22 12.31
CA SER A 244 12.15 17.62 12.66
C SER A 244 10.85 18.16 12.04
N ASN A 245 10.27 17.49 11.05
CA ASN A 245 8.99 17.89 10.41
C ASN A 245 7.91 18.20 11.47
N TYR A 246 7.86 17.41 12.54
CA TYR A 246 6.83 17.49 13.57
C TYR A 246 6.82 18.79 14.37
N ILE A 247 7.96 19.48 14.45
CA ILE A 247 8.08 20.79 15.13
C ILE A 247 8.26 21.94 14.14
N THR A 248 8.91 21.69 13.00
CA THR A 248 9.06 22.71 11.93
C THR A 248 7.73 23.09 11.30
N ALA A 249 6.81 22.14 11.10
CA ALA A 249 5.46 22.43 10.60
C ALA A 249 4.68 23.38 11.51
N LEU A 250 4.95 23.32 12.83
CA LEU A 250 4.38 24.20 13.84
C LEU A 250 5.11 25.55 14.00
N GLY A 251 6.17 25.79 13.22
CA GLY A 251 6.93 27.04 13.24
C GLY A 251 7.99 27.14 14.34
N TYR A 252 8.42 26.02 14.95
CA TYR A 252 9.50 26.02 15.95
C TYR A 252 10.76 26.74 15.45
N GLY A 253 11.36 27.62 16.26
CA GLY A 253 12.61 28.30 15.91
C GLY A 253 12.47 29.35 14.80
N THR A 254 11.24 29.76 14.49
CA THR A 254 10.89 30.85 13.57
C THR A 254 10.31 32.05 14.33
N GLU A 255 9.99 33.14 13.64
CA GLU A 255 9.31 34.29 14.26
C GLU A 255 7.86 33.99 14.65
N ASN A 256 7.23 32.96 14.06
CA ASN A 256 5.85 32.58 14.32
C ASN A 256 5.77 31.20 15.01
N GLU A 257 5.88 31.20 16.33
CA GLU A 257 5.82 29.98 17.16
C GLU A 257 4.45 29.75 17.83
N GLU A 258 3.39 30.45 17.40
CA GLU A 258 2.08 30.34 18.05
C GLU A 258 1.55 28.90 18.02
N MET A 259 1.64 28.25 16.86
CA MET A 259 1.22 26.87 16.67
C MET A 259 2.09 25.91 17.49
N TYR A 260 3.40 26.10 17.52
CA TYR A 260 4.32 25.31 18.35
C TYR A 260 3.95 25.37 19.82
N LYS A 261 3.74 26.58 20.36
CA LYS A 261 3.39 26.78 21.78
C LYS A 261 2.01 26.20 22.14
N LYS A 262 1.08 26.17 21.17
CA LYS A 262 -0.27 25.66 21.37
C LYS A 262 -0.37 24.13 21.29
N PHE A 263 0.41 23.51 20.41
CA PHE A 263 0.23 22.10 20.03
C PHE A 263 1.38 21.17 20.43
N TRP A 264 2.60 21.67 20.63
CA TRP A 264 3.72 20.83 21.05
C TRP A 264 3.74 20.62 22.58
N PRO A 265 3.97 19.40 23.10
CA PRO A 265 4.32 18.16 22.39
C PRO A 265 3.14 17.44 21.73
N ALA A 266 3.43 16.69 20.65
CA ALA A 266 2.44 15.85 19.98
C ALA A 266 1.76 14.88 20.94
N ASP A 267 0.43 14.79 20.86
CA ASP A 267 -0.36 13.83 21.61
C ASP A 267 -0.16 12.42 21.06
N VAL A 268 -0.12 12.27 19.73
CA VAL A 268 0.08 10.99 19.07
C VAL A 268 0.91 11.14 17.79
N HIS A 269 2.00 10.38 17.70
CA HIS A 269 2.63 10.03 16.42
C HIS A 269 2.12 8.66 15.98
N LEU A 270 1.40 8.62 14.85
CA LEU A 270 1.06 7.37 14.18
C LEU A 270 2.21 6.96 13.27
N VAL A 271 2.66 5.71 13.37
CA VAL A 271 3.75 5.19 12.54
C VAL A 271 3.55 3.74 12.16
N GLY A 272 4.18 3.31 11.06
CA GLY A 272 4.34 1.89 10.75
C GLY A 272 5.40 1.25 11.67
N LYS A 273 5.25 -0.04 11.98
CA LYS A 273 6.20 -0.77 12.83
C LYS A 273 7.66 -0.72 12.36
N GLU A 274 7.90 -0.55 11.06
CA GLU A 274 9.23 -0.47 10.45
C GLU A 274 10.02 0.78 10.87
N ILE A 275 9.34 1.87 11.25
CA ILE A 275 9.96 3.13 11.60
C ILE A 275 9.81 3.48 13.09
N VAL A 276 9.34 2.52 13.90
CA VAL A 276 9.14 2.71 15.33
C VAL A 276 10.45 3.06 16.04
N ARG A 277 11.58 2.50 15.61
CA ARG A 277 12.92 2.78 16.15
C ARG A 277 13.25 4.27 16.08
N PHE A 278 13.01 4.89 14.93
CA PHE A 278 13.31 6.31 14.72
C PHE A 278 12.46 7.21 15.62
N HIS A 279 11.19 6.85 15.85
CA HIS A 279 10.24 7.67 16.62
C HIS A 279 10.28 7.44 18.13
N THR A 280 10.80 6.29 18.55
CA THR A 280 10.85 5.93 19.98
C THR A 280 12.25 6.10 20.55
N ILE A 281 13.32 5.99 19.75
CA ILE A 281 14.70 6.13 20.22
C ILE A 281 15.32 7.43 19.71
N TYR A 282 15.43 7.60 18.40
CA TYR A 282 16.23 8.70 17.83
C TYR A 282 15.55 10.04 18.06
N TRP A 283 14.26 10.14 17.75
CA TRP A 283 13.51 11.37 17.92
C TRP A 283 13.46 11.84 19.37
N PRO A 284 13.13 11.01 20.37
CA PRO A 284 13.22 11.41 21.76
C PRO A 284 14.60 11.84 22.21
N ILE A 285 15.66 11.17 21.73
CA ILE A 285 17.04 11.56 22.07
C ILE A 285 17.40 12.92 21.46
N ILE A 286 17.04 13.19 20.20
CA ILE A 286 17.23 14.50 19.56
C ILE A 286 16.49 15.58 20.35
N LEU A 287 15.23 15.35 20.71
CA LEU A 287 14.44 16.27 21.53
C LEU A 287 15.05 16.50 22.91
N MET A 288 15.55 15.45 23.57
CA MET A 288 16.25 15.57 24.85
C MET A 288 17.53 16.40 24.74
N ALA A 289 18.25 16.30 23.62
CA ALA A 289 19.44 17.11 23.36
C ALA A 289 19.10 18.58 23.06
N LEU A 290 17.95 18.84 22.43
CA LEU A 290 17.40 20.18 22.24
C LEU A 290 16.69 20.75 23.47
N ASP A 291 16.60 19.96 24.56
CA ASP A 291 15.84 20.27 25.78
C ASP A 291 14.36 20.59 25.53
N LEU A 292 13.74 19.86 24.61
CA LEU A 292 12.33 20.00 24.24
C LEU A 292 11.46 18.92 24.90
N PRO A 293 10.16 19.19 25.16
CA PRO A 293 9.26 18.19 25.67
C PRO A 293 9.04 17.07 24.64
N LEU A 294 8.83 15.85 25.14
CA LEU A 294 8.67 14.64 24.34
C LEU A 294 7.20 14.41 23.96
N PRO A 295 6.93 13.75 22.81
CA PRO A 295 5.59 13.31 22.45
C PRO A 295 4.97 12.44 23.54
N LYS A 296 3.65 12.49 23.68
CA LYS A 296 2.91 11.74 24.71
C LYS A 296 2.76 10.26 24.34
N LYS A 297 2.60 9.96 23.05
CA LYS A 297 2.41 8.61 22.52
C LYS A 297 2.99 8.45 21.12
N VAL A 298 3.63 7.31 20.87
CA VAL A 298 3.95 6.75 19.56
C VAL A 298 3.15 5.47 19.41
N PHE A 299 2.22 5.44 18.45
CA PHE A 299 1.44 4.25 18.13
C PHE A 299 1.94 3.64 16.83
N ALA A 300 2.55 2.46 16.94
CA ALA A 300 3.11 1.70 15.82
C ALA A 300 2.15 0.61 15.35
N HIS A 301 1.49 0.84 14.22
CA HIS A 301 0.58 -0.13 13.62
C HIS A 301 1.32 -1.19 12.80
N GLY A 302 0.67 -2.34 12.58
CA GLY A 302 1.19 -3.40 11.70
C GLY A 302 0.94 -3.11 10.23
N TRP A 303 1.36 -4.04 9.38
CA TRP A 303 1.24 -3.92 7.93
C TRP A 303 -0.11 -4.40 7.41
N ILE A 304 -0.58 -3.77 6.34
CA ILE A 304 -1.53 -4.40 5.43
C ILE A 304 -0.72 -5.21 4.42
N LEU A 305 -0.89 -6.53 4.49
CA LEU A 305 -0.22 -7.52 3.67
C LEU A 305 -1.16 -8.07 2.61
N MET A 306 -0.58 -8.71 1.60
CA MET A 306 -1.28 -9.60 0.68
C MET A 306 -1.06 -11.05 1.13
N LYS A 307 -1.83 -12.00 0.57
CA LYS A 307 -1.65 -13.43 0.86
C LYS A 307 -0.21 -13.94 0.60
N ASP A 308 0.51 -13.29 -0.32
CA ASP A 308 1.90 -13.57 -0.71
C ASP A 308 2.94 -12.64 -0.03
N GLY A 309 2.53 -11.95 1.05
CA GLY A 309 3.38 -11.10 1.88
C GLY A 309 3.24 -9.61 1.59
N LYS A 310 4.31 -8.84 1.79
CA LYS A 310 4.30 -7.37 1.64
C LYS A 310 3.95 -6.96 0.20
N MET A 311 3.16 -5.89 0.06
CA MET A 311 2.86 -5.28 -1.22
C MET A 311 4.14 -4.73 -1.87
N SER A 312 4.36 -5.04 -3.15
CA SER A 312 5.43 -4.44 -3.95
C SER A 312 5.03 -4.34 -5.42
N LYS A 313 5.50 -3.27 -6.09
CA LYS A 313 5.26 -3.06 -7.53
C LYS A 313 5.81 -4.23 -8.36
N SER A 314 6.96 -4.80 -7.96
CA SER A 314 7.59 -5.95 -8.64
C SER A 314 6.76 -7.23 -8.57
N LYS A 315 5.97 -7.44 -7.51
CA LYS A 315 5.08 -8.59 -7.37
C LYS A 315 3.73 -8.40 -8.07
N GLY A 316 3.42 -7.18 -8.54
CA GLY A 316 2.11 -6.88 -9.12
C GLY A 316 0.94 -7.10 -8.16
N ASN A 317 1.19 -6.99 -6.85
CA ASN A 317 0.21 -7.21 -5.79
C ASN A 317 -0.18 -5.91 -5.06
N VAL A 318 0.18 -4.75 -5.63
CA VAL A 318 -0.17 -3.44 -5.09
C VAL A 318 -1.63 -3.15 -5.36
N VAL A 319 -2.33 -2.67 -4.33
CA VAL A 319 -3.71 -2.21 -4.44
C VAL A 319 -3.71 -0.68 -4.46
N ASP A 320 -4.14 -0.09 -5.56
CA ASP A 320 -4.34 1.35 -5.71
C ASP A 320 -5.66 1.77 -5.01
N PRO A 321 -5.61 2.64 -3.97
CA PRO A 321 -6.80 3.16 -3.31
C PRO A 321 -7.79 3.82 -4.28
N VAL A 322 -7.29 4.51 -5.32
CA VAL A 322 -8.11 5.27 -6.27
C VAL A 322 -9.11 4.35 -6.97
N THR A 323 -8.64 3.19 -7.44
CA THR A 323 -9.45 2.20 -8.12
C THR A 323 -10.57 1.65 -7.24
N LEU A 324 -10.29 1.46 -5.95
CA LEU A 324 -11.31 1.00 -5.01
C LEU A 324 -12.34 2.10 -4.72
N ILE A 325 -11.90 3.35 -4.56
CA ILE A 325 -12.79 4.49 -4.29
C ILE A 325 -13.72 4.72 -5.49
N ASP A 326 -13.18 4.71 -6.71
CA ASP A 326 -13.98 4.99 -7.93
C ASP A 326 -15.08 3.96 -8.16
N ARG A 327 -14.84 2.71 -7.80
CA ARG A 327 -15.80 1.64 -8.02
C ARG A 327 -16.75 1.39 -6.85
N TYR A 328 -16.25 1.47 -5.62
CA TYR A 328 -16.97 1.04 -4.43
C TYR A 328 -17.35 2.19 -3.48
N GLY A 329 -16.84 3.39 -3.74
CA GLY A 329 -17.04 4.57 -2.91
C GLY A 329 -16.03 4.70 -1.78
N LEU A 330 -15.82 5.94 -1.35
CA LEU A 330 -14.83 6.29 -0.32
C LEU A 330 -15.05 5.55 1.00
N ASP A 331 -16.28 5.58 1.51
CA ASP A 331 -16.59 5.02 2.82
C ASP A 331 -16.42 3.50 2.88
N ALA A 332 -16.58 2.79 1.77
CA ALA A 332 -16.30 1.36 1.72
C ALA A 332 -14.82 1.08 2.00
N LEU A 333 -13.92 1.85 1.38
CA LEU A 333 -12.48 1.71 1.63
C LEU A 333 -12.10 2.12 3.05
N ARG A 334 -12.59 3.26 3.53
CA ARG A 334 -12.30 3.73 4.89
C ARG A 334 -12.79 2.75 5.95
N TYR A 335 -14.02 2.24 5.79
CA TYR A 335 -14.57 1.21 6.67
C TYR A 335 -13.68 -0.02 6.69
N TYR A 336 -13.31 -0.56 5.53
CA TYR A 336 -12.48 -1.76 5.45
C TYR A 336 -11.13 -1.58 6.16
N LEU A 337 -10.44 -0.47 5.87
CA LEU A 337 -9.12 -0.18 6.46
C LEU A 337 -9.16 -0.13 7.99
N LEU A 338 -10.22 0.42 8.58
CA LEU A 338 -10.36 0.57 10.03
C LEU A 338 -11.04 -0.62 10.73
N ARG A 339 -11.81 -1.43 9.98
CA ARG A 339 -12.62 -2.55 10.52
C ARG A 339 -11.93 -3.90 10.46
N GLU A 340 -11.23 -4.19 9.36
CA GLU A 340 -10.78 -5.55 9.07
C GLU A 340 -9.56 -5.93 9.92
N VAL A 341 -8.65 -4.98 10.13
CA VAL A 341 -7.38 -5.22 10.80
C VAL A 341 -7.39 -4.54 12.16
N PRO A 342 -7.17 -5.29 13.27
CA PRO A 342 -6.93 -4.68 14.57
C PRO A 342 -5.72 -3.74 14.50
N PHE A 343 -5.94 -2.46 14.81
CA PHE A 343 -4.89 -1.44 14.76
C PHE A 343 -3.76 -1.81 15.74
N GLY A 344 -2.53 -1.96 15.23
CA GLY A 344 -1.39 -2.51 16.00
C GLY A 344 -0.91 -3.89 15.54
N SER A 345 -1.75 -4.64 14.82
CA SER A 345 -1.41 -5.96 14.26
C SER A 345 -1.20 -5.91 12.75
N ASP A 346 -0.50 -6.90 12.21
CA ASP A 346 -0.50 -7.13 10.77
C ASP A 346 -1.85 -7.70 10.35
N GLY A 347 -2.33 -7.32 9.17
CA GLY A 347 -3.56 -7.83 8.57
C GLY A 347 -3.36 -8.16 7.10
N VAL A 348 -4.24 -8.98 6.55
CA VAL A 348 -4.15 -9.41 5.14
C VAL A 348 -5.33 -8.83 4.37
N PHE A 349 -5.04 -8.00 3.37
CA PHE A 349 -6.02 -7.58 2.37
C PHE A 349 -6.36 -8.75 1.46
N THR A 350 -7.66 -8.98 1.28
CA THR A 350 -8.17 -9.90 0.26
C THR A 350 -9.31 -9.24 -0.50
N PRO A 351 -9.38 -9.37 -1.84
CA PRO A 351 -10.52 -8.92 -2.62
C PRO A 351 -11.85 -9.48 -2.09
N GLU A 352 -11.84 -10.75 -1.70
CA GLU A 352 -13.02 -11.42 -1.12
C GLU A 352 -13.45 -10.73 0.17
N GLY A 353 -12.55 -10.57 1.15
CA GLY A 353 -12.86 -9.92 2.41
C GLY A 353 -13.32 -8.47 2.23
N PHE A 354 -12.76 -7.75 1.26
CA PHE A 354 -13.20 -6.39 0.94
C PHE A 354 -14.66 -6.34 0.48
N VAL A 355 -15.03 -7.18 -0.50
CA VAL A 355 -16.41 -7.22 -1.02
C VAL A 355 -17.38 -7.80 0.02
N GLU A 356 -16.95 -8.76 0.83
CA GLU A 356 -17.74 -9.32 1.94
C GLU A 356 -18.10 -8.25 2.98
N ARG A 357 -17.15 -7.39 3.38
CA ARG A 357 -17.42 -6.29 4.31
C ARG A 357 -18.42 -5.30 3.75
N ILE A 358 -18.33 -4.97 2.46
CA ILE A 358 -19.33 -4.08 1.83
C ILE A 358 -20.70 -4.74 1.83
N ASN A 359 -20.79 -5.98 1.40
CA ASN A 359 -22.06 -6.67 1.27
C ASN A 359 -22.73 -6.95 2.62
N PHE A 360 -22.02 -7.54 3.57
CA PHE A 360 -22.60 -7.94 4.84
C PHE A 360 -22.77 -6.75 5.78
N ASP A 361 -21.68 -6.07 6.08
CA ASP A 361 -21.70 -5.03 7.11
C ASP A 361 -22.42 -3.77 6.62
N LEU A 362 -22.02 -3.23 5.46
CA LEU A 362 -22.52 -1.92 4.99
C LEU A 362 -23.89 -2.02 4.30
N ALA A 363 -24.06 -2.96 3.36
CA ALA A 363 -25.30 -3.07 2.59
C ALA A 363 -26.40 -3.84 3.32
N ASN A 364 -26.13 -5.07 3.77
CA ASN A 364 -27.15 -5.96 4.33
C ASN A 364 -27.55 -5.62 5.77
N ASP A 365 -26.62 -5.13 6.59
CA ASP A 365 -26.91 -4.80 7.98
C ASP A 365 -27.34 -3.33 8.12
N LEU A 366 -26.40 -2.38 7.95
CA LEU A 366 -26.67 -0.96 8.18
C LEU A 366 -27.62 -0.36 7.12
N GLY A 367 -27.31 -0.55 5.84
CA GLY A 367 -28.08 -0.01 4.73
C GLY A 367 -29.52 -0.53 4.71
N ASN A 368 -29.71 -1.84 4.91
CA ASN A 368 -31.04 -2.44 5.00
C ASN A 368 -31.82 -1.96 6.23
N LEU A 369 -31.18 -1.84 7.40
CA LEU A 369 -31.83 -1.33 8.61
C LEU A 369 -32.41 0.07 8.39
N LEU A 370 -31.62 0.97 7.82
CA LEU A 370 -32.06 2.32 7.45
C LEU A 370 -33.25 2.28 6.48
N ASN A 371 -33.08 1.59 5.35
CA ASN A 371 -34.11 1.52 4.30
C ASN A 371 -35.43 0.93 4.82
N ARG A 372 -35.37 -0.15 5.64
CA ARG A 372 -36.56 -0.75 6.26
C ARG A 372 -37.23 0.23 7.20
N THR A 373 -36.46 0.92 8.03
CA THR A 373 -37.00 1.89 9.00
C THR A 373 -37.70 3.04 8.30
N VAL A 374 -37.03 3.68 7.33
CA VAL A 374 -37.61 4.77 6.52
C VAL A 374 -38.88 4.30 5.79
N ALA A 375 -38.86 3.11 5.17
CA ALA A 375 -40.03 2.57 4.47
C ALA A 375 -41.21 2.28 5.42
N MET A 376 -40.95 1.79 6.64
CA MET A 376 -42.00 1.55 7.62
C MET A 376 -42.58 2.85 8.17
N ILE A 377 -41.76 3.87 8.43
CA ILE A 377 -42.24 5.20 8.88
C ILE A 377 -43.08 5.85 7.77
N ASP A 378 -42.62 5.80 6.53
CA ASP A 378 -43.38 6.27 5.37
C ASP A 378 -44.74 5.58 5.25
N LYS A 379 -44.75 4.24 5.33
CA LYS A 379 -45.96 3.43 5.16
C LYS A 379 -46.95 3.59 6.31
N TYR A 380 -46.47 3.59 7.55
CA TYR A 380 -47.34 3.50 8.72
C TYR A 380 -47.65 4.86 9.35
N PHE A 381 -46.83 5.89 9.13
CA PHE A 381 -47.00 7.23 9.71
C PHE A 381 -46.89 8.34 8.67
N ASN A 382 -47.16 8.04 7.39
CA ASN A 382 -47.13 9.00 6.28
C ASN A 382 -45.81 9.79 6.19
N GLY A 383 -44.71 9.13 6.56
CA GLY A 383 -43.37 9.71 6.51
C GLY A 383 -43.00 10.53 7.75
N GLU A 384 -43.88 10.66 8.73
CA GLU A 384 -43.62 11.46 9.93
C GLU A 384 -43.11 10.58 11.07
N ILE A 385 -41.93 10.92 11.59
CA ILE A 385 -41.33 10.24 12.75
C ILE A 385 -42.19 10.53 14.00
N PRO A 386 -42.75 9.51 14.67
CA PRO A 386 -43.55 9.70 15.87
C PRO A 386 -42.74 10.29 17.02
N ALA A 387 -43.43 10.90 17.99
CA ALA A 387 -42.79 11.39 19.21
C ALA A 387 -42.12 10.24 20.00
N PHE A 388 -40.88 10.46 20.42
CA PHE A 388 -40.16 9.49 21.24
C PHE A 388 -40.84 9.35 22.62
N LYS A 389 -41.18 8.11 22.99
CA LYS A 389 -41.69 7.73 24.31
C LYS A 389 -40.93 6.51 24.79
N ALA A 390 -40.28 6.61 25.94
CA ALA A 390 -39.54 5.49 26.51
C ALA A 390 -40.49 4.42 27.09
N ASN A 391 -40.04 3.16 27.07
CA ASN A 391 -40.65 2.04 27.81
C ASN A 391 -42.12 1.77 27.47
N VAL A 392 -42.50 1.89 26.20
CA VAL A 392 -43.84 1.55 25.72
C VAL A 392 -43.92 0.05 25.41
N THR A 393 -42.86 -0.52 24.85
CA THR A 393 -42.69 -1.97 24.66
C THR A 393 -41.71 -2.55 25.68
N GLU A 394 -41.81 -3.85 25.94
CA GLU A 394 -40.90 -4.57 26.85
C GLU A 394 -39.43 -4.60 26.35
N PHE A 395 -39.19 -4.28 25.08
CA PHE A 395 -37.86 -4.31 24.46
C PHE A 395 -37.16 -2.94 24.42
N ASP A 396 -37.91 -1.85 24.62
CA ASP A 396 -37.45 -0.46 24.45
C ASP A 396 -36.25 -0.17 25.36
N GLU A 397 -36.40 -0.42 26.67
CA GLU A 397 -35.37 -0.13 27.67
C GLU A 397 -34.05 -0.86 27.38
N THR A 398 -34.14 -2.11 26.91
CA THR A 398 -32.97 -2.92 26.58
C THR A 398 -32.22 -2.34 25.39
N LEU A 399 -32.93 -1.89 24.35
CA LEU A 399 -32.31 -1.26 23.17
C LEU A 399 -31.64 0.07 23.54
N VAL A 400 -32.33 0.91 24.33
CA VAL A 400 -31.82 2.20 24.79
C VAL A 400 -30.56 2.03 25.65
N THR A 401 -30.57 1.06 26.56
CA THR A 401 -29.40 0.75 27.41
C THR A 401 -28.24 0.26 26.57
N PHE A 402 -28.48 -0.63 25.60
CA PHE A 402 -27.45 -1.12 24.71
C PHE A 402 -26.81 -0.01 23.87
N ALA A 403 -27.59 0.96 23.39
CA ALA A 403 -27.08 2.12 22.67
C ALA A 403 -26.18 3.00 23.55
N LYS A 404 -26.58 3.27 24.80
CA LYS A 404 -25.77 4.03 25.77
C LYS A 404 -24.45 3.31 26.11
N ASP A 405 -24.49 2.00 26.29
CA ASP A 405 -23.27 1.23 26.58
C ASP A 405 -22.37 1.10 25.34
N THR A 406 -22.95 1.10 24.14
CA THR A 406 -22.19 1.15 22.88
C THR A 406 -21.42 2.46 22.78
N LEU A 407 -22.04 3.60 23.09
CA LEU A 407 -21.35 4.90 23.09
C LEU A 407 -20.10 4.89 23.98
N LYS A 408 -20.24 4.43 25.23
CA LYS A 408 -19.11 4.34 26.17
C LYS A 408 -17.97 3.48 25.62
N LYS A 409 -18.30 2.32 25.04
CA LYS A 409 -17.32 1.42 24.43
C LYS A 409 -16.63 2.06 23.22
N VAL A 410 -17.37 2.81 22.40
CA VAL A 410 -16.80 3.54 21.26
C VAL A 410 -15.84 4.62 21.74
N GLU A 411 -16.23 5.42 22.73
CA GLU A 411 -15.36 6.46 23.31
C GLU A 411 -14.09 5.84 23.92
N GLU A 412 -14.22 4.78 24.72
CA GLU A 412 -13.07 4.08 25.30
C GLU A 412 -12.14 3.49 24.23
N ALA A 413 -12.70 2.81 23.22
CA ALA A 413 -11.93 2.25 22.12
C ALA A 413 -11.22 3.33 21.30
N MET A 414 -11.87 4.49 21.07
CA MET A 414 -11.24 5.61 20.38
C MET A 414 -10.07 6.18 21.20
N GLU A 415 -10.21 6.44 22.50
CA GLU A 415 -9.09 6.91 23.33
C GLU A 415 -7.88 5.94 23.32
N ASN A 416 -8.14 4.65 23.11
CA ASN A 416 -7.13 3.60 22.99
C ASN A 416 -6.63 3.33 21.56
N MET A 417 -7.12 4.07 20.55
CA MET A 417 -6.82 3.87 19.11
C MET A 417 -7.28 2.50 18.56
N GLU A 418 -8.29 1.89 19.17
CA GLU A 418 -8.85 0.58 18.82
C GLU A 418 -10.01 0.72 17.83
N PHE A 419 -9.75 1.29 16.65
CA PHE A 419 -10.78 1.61 15.65
C PHE A 419 -11.67 0.42 15.25
N SER A 420 -11.08 -0.77 15.09
CA SER A 420 -11.83 -2.00 14.79
C SER A 420 -12.77 -2.40 15.93
N VAL A 421 -12.41 -2.16 17.18
CA VAL A 421 -13.24 -2.45 18.37
C VAL A 421 -14.41 -1.46 18.44
N ALA A 422 -14.15 -0.17 18.17
CA ALA A 422 -15.19 0.84 18.07
C ALA A 422 -16.22 0.47 16.99
N LEU A 423 -15.77 0.19 15.76
CA LEU A 423 -16.64 -0.22 14.65
C LEU A 423 -17.37 -1.54 14.95
N SER A 424 -16.72 -2.52 15.56
CA SER A 424 -17.38 -3.76 15.98
C SER A 424 -18.50 -3.51 16.99
N SER A 425 -18.29 -2.59 17.95
CA SER A 425 -19.31 -2.23 18.94
C SER A 425 -20.50 -1.52 18.28
N ILE A 426 -20.25 -0.62 17.32
CA ILE A 426 -21.30 0.03 16.53
C ILE A 426 -22.10 -1.03 15.74
N TRP A 427 -21.42 -2.01 15.13
CA TRP A 427 -22.12 -3.07 14.38
C TRP A 427 -22.94 -3.99 15.28
N GLN A 428 -22.50 -4.25 16.52
CA GLN A 428 -23.33 -4.97 17.50
C GLN A 428 -24.63 -4.20 17.80
N LEU A 429 -24.59 -2.86 17.86
CA LEU A 429 -25.78 -2.03 18.00
C LEU A 429 -26.68 -2.14 16.76
N VAL A 430 -26.11 -2.11 15.55
CA VAL A 430 -26.87 -2.33 14.31
C VAL A 430 -27.56 -3.69 14.31
N SER A 431 -26.86 -4.77 14.65
CA SER A 431 -27.44 -6.11 14.75
C SER A 431 -28.52 -6.19 15.84
N ARG A 432 -28.30 -5.58 17.01
CA ARG A 432 -29.31 -5.51 18.09
C ARG A 432 -30.57 -4.76 17.65
N THR A 433 -30.42 -3.72 16.84
CA THR A 433 -31.52 -2.90 16.32
C THR A 433 -32.30 -3.65 15.24
N ASN A 434 -31.62 -4.39 14.36
CA ASN A 434 -32.29 -5.33 13.44
C ASN A 434 -33.11 -6.38 14.23
N LYS A 435 -32.54 -6.95 15.28
CA LYS A 435 -33.25 -7.90 16.15
C LYS A 435 -34.46 -7.27 16.84
N TYR A 436 -34.39 -6.00 17.23
CA TYR A 436 -35.53 -5.28 17.81
C TYR A 436 -36.72 -5.19 16.84
N ILE A 437 -36.47 -5.06 15.54
CA ILE A 437 -37.55 -5.15 14.52
C ILE A 437 -38.20 -6.54 14.54
N ASP A 438 -37.41 -7.60 14.64
CA ASP A 438 -37.92 -8.97 14.63
C ASP A 438 -38.67 -9.32 15.92
N GLU A 439 -38.23 -8.81 17.08
CA GLU A 439 -38.88 -8.96 18.39
C GLU A 439 -40.20 -8.20 18.46
N THR A 440 -40.26 -6.98 17.91
CA THR A 440 -41.46 -6.11 17.98
C THR A 440 -42.48 -6.35 16.88
N GLN A 441 -42.07 -7.00 15.78
CA GLN A 441 -42.92 -7.32 14.62
C GLN A 441 -43.82 -6.15 14.16
N PRO A 442 -43.27 -5.02 13.68
CA PRO A 442 -44.06 -3.84 13.28
C PRO A 442 -45.19 -4.13 12.29
N TRP A 443 -45.00 -5.13 11.42
CA TRP A 443 -46.02 -5.56 10.44
C TRP A 443 -47.23 -6.26 11.07
N VAL A 444 -47.11 -6.77 12.30
CA VAL A 444 -48.23 -7.30 13.09
C VAL A 444 -48.89 -6.16 13.85
N LEU A 445 -48.11 -5.32 14.56
CA LEU A 445 -48.62 -4.17 15.30
C LEU A 445 -49.42 -3.20 14.40
N ALA A 446 -49.03 -3.07 13.13
CA ALA A 446 -49.74 -2.23 12.17
C ALA A 446 -51.12 -2.73 11.74
N LYS A 447 -51.55 -3.92 12.15
CA LYS A 447 -52.87 -4.49 11.81
C LYS A 447 -53.94 -4.17 12.85
N ASP A 448 -53.56 -3.80 14.06
CA ASP A 448 -54.47 -3.52 15.17
C ASP A 448 -54.35 -2.05 15.59
N GLU A 449 -55.48 -1.35 15.68
CA GLU A 449 -55.50 0.05 16.11
C GLU A 449 -55.12 0.20 17.58
N ASP A 450 -55.38 -0.81 18.42
CA ASP A 450 -55.03 -0.78 19.85
C ASP A 450 -53.50 -0.83 20.07
N ASP A 451 -52.75 -1.37 19.10
CA ASP A 451 -51.27 -1.44 19.14
C ASP A 451 -50.59 -0.23 18.49
N ARG A 452 -51.36 0.79 18.08
CA ARG A 452 -50.83 1.97 17.38
C ARG A 452 -49.77 2.72 18.17
N GLU A 453 -49.92 2.82 19.49
CA GLU A 453 -48.93 3.47 20.36
C GLU A 453 -47.62 2.67 20.44
N LYS A 454 -47.68 1.34 20.49
CA LYS A 454 -46.49 0.47 20.45
C LYS A 454 -45.77 0.61 19.13
N LEU A 455 -46.50 0.56 18.02
CA LEU A 455 -45.93 0.76 16.69
C LEU A 455 -45.23 2.13 16.56
N ALA A 456 -45.82 3.18 17.12
CA ALA A 456 -45.23 4.52 17.13
C ALA A 456 -43.92 4.55 17.93
N SER A 457 -43.90 3.92 19.11
CA SER A 457 -42.69 3.78 19.91
C SER A 457 -41.58 3.07 19.14
N VAL A 458 -41.90 1.95 18.49
CA VAL A 458 -40.92 1.16 17.72
C VAL A 458 -40.29 2.01 16.61
N MET A 459 -41.09 2.76 15.85
CA MET A 459 -40.57 3.63 14.80
C MET A 459 -39.64 4.73 15.35
N ALA A 460 -40.03 5.37 16.46
CA ALA A 460 -39.23 6.42 17.09
C ALA A 460 -37.88 5.89 17.62
N HIS A 461 -37.87 4.70 18.23
CA HIS A 461 -36.63 4.06 18.71
C HIS A 461 -35.70 3.67 17.56
N LEU A 462 -36.23 3.11 16.46
CA LEU A 462 -35.42 2.76 15.29
C LEU A 462 -34.75 4.00 14.68
N ALA A 463 -35.51 5.08 14.49
CA ALA A 463 -34.98 6.34 13.94
C ALA A 463 -33.92 6.95 14.87
N GLU A 464 -34.16 6.96 16.18
CA GLU A 464 -33.23 7.49 17.17
C GLU A 464 -31.92 6.69 17.24
N VAL A 465 -31.98 5.35 17.20
CA VAL A 465 -30.76 4.53 17.20
C VAL A 465 -29.99 4.67 15.88
N LEU A 466 -30.67 4.81 14.74
CA LEU A 466 -30.03 5.10 13.47
C LEU A 466 -29.34 6.47 13.46
N ARG A 467 -29.95 7.49 14.07
CA ARG A 467 -29.31 8.79 14.30
C ARG A 467 -28.03 8.63 15.10
N GLN A 468 -28.09 7.98 16.27
CA GLN A 468 -26.91 7.78 17.12
C GLN A 468 -25.80 6.98 16.42
N THR A 469 -26.19 5.94 15.67
CA THR A 469 -25.26 5.15 14.84
C THR A 469 -24.59 6.01 13.80
N GLY A 470 -25.35 6.85 13.08
CA GLY A 470 -24.80 7.78 12.10
C GLY A 470 -23.74 8.71 12.70
N ILE A 471 -24.00 9.27 13.89
CA ILE A 471 -23.06 10.19 14.57
C ILE A 471 -21.78 9.44 14.99
N MET A 472 -21.91 8.24 15.58
CA MET A 472 -20.75 7.43 15.97
C MET A 472 -19.91 6.98 14.77
N LEU A 473 -20.49 6.95 13.56
CA LEU A 473 -19.78 6.61 12.32
C LEU A 473 -19.06 7.79 11.66
N MET A 474 -19.36 9.05 12.00
CA MET A 474 -18.75 10.24 11.39
C MET A 474 -17.22 10.33 11.45
N PRO A 475 -16.53 9.80 12.49
CA PRO A 475 -15.07 9.72 12.46
C PRO A 475 -14.54 8.79 11.37
N PHE A 476 -15.27 7.71 11.08
CA PHE A 476 -14.80 6.62 10.22
C PHE A 476 -15.25 6.82 8.77
N LEU A 477 -16.50 7.26 8.58
CA LEU A 477 -17.20 7.40 7.31
C LEU A 477 -17.55 8.87 7.08
N THR A 478 -17.24 9.36 5.89
CA THR A 478 -17.32 10.79 5.55
C THR A 478 -18.56 11.16 4.75
N VAL A 479 -19.19 10.18 4.09
CA VAL A 479 -20.33 10.40 3.20
C VAL A 479 -21.61 9.79 3.75
N ALA A 480 -21.57 8.55 4.22
CA ALA A 480 -22.71 7.75 4.62
C ALA A 480 -23.49 8.35 5.80
N PRO A 481 -22.87 8.87 6.88
CA PRO A 481 -23.61 9.53 7.95
C PRO A 481 -24.50 10.68 7.45
N SER A 482 -23.97 11.55 6.57
CA SER A 482 -24.76 12.65 6.00
C SER A 482 -25.96 12.15 5.19
N LYS A 483 -25.80 11.07 4.41
CA LYS A 483 -26.88 10.43 3.67
C LYS A 483 -27.91 9.78 4.61
N MET A 484 -27.47 9.19 5.71
CA MET A 484 -28.36 8.63 6.74
C MET A 484 -29.21 9.75 7.35
N PHE A 485 -28.59 10.86 7.74
CA PHE A 485 -29.30 12.00 8.33
C PHE A 485 -30.31 12.61 7.35
N ALA A 486 -29.94 12.76 6.07
CA ALA A 486 -30.85 13.23 5.04
C ALA A 486 -32.09 12.32 4.91
N GLN A 487 -31.91 10.99 4.87
CA GLN A 487 -33.04 10.05 4.82
C GLN A 487 -33.89 10.05 6.10
N LEU A 488 -33.32 10.39 7.25
CA LEU A 488 -34.03 10.58 8.51
C LEU A 488 -34.69 11.97 8.65
N GLY A 489 -34.50 12.87 7.68
CA GLY A 489 -35.01 14.24 7.74
C GLY A 489 -34.25 15.18 8.69
N LEU A 490 -33.05 14.80 9.11
CA LEU A 490 -32.24 15.55 10.06
C LEU A 490 -31.31 16.51 9.32
N THR A 491 -31.67 17.79 9.35
CA THR A 491 -30.91 18.89 8.70
C THR A 491 -30.23 19.83 9.68
N ASP A 492 -30.63 19.81 10.96
CA ASP A 492 -30.05 20.62 12.02
C ASP A 492 -28.86 19.90 12.68
N GLU A 493 -27.70 20.54 12.67
CA GLU A 493 -26.47 20.06 13.32
C GLU A 493 -26.64 19.82 14.82
N ALA A 494 -27.56 20.52 15.48
CA ALA A 494 -27.88 20.29 16.89
C ALA A 494 -28.30 18.84 17.16
N HIS A 495 -28.92 18.17 16.18
CA HIS A 495 -29.37 16.78 16.28
C HIS A 495 -28.34 15.75 15.78
N THR A 496 -27.25 16.19 15.16
CA THR A 496 -26.21 15.32 14.59
C THR A 496 -24.82 15.54 15.19
N SER A 497 -24.70 16.44 16.17
CA SER A 497 -23.47 16.66 16.94
C SER A 497 -23.17 15.49 17.88
N TRP A 498 -21.89 15.25 18.20
CA TRP A 498 -21.51 14.23 19.19
C TRP A 498 -22.13 14.50 20.56
N GLY A 499 -22.20 15.76 20.98
CA GLY A 499 -22.83 16.15 22.25
C GLY A 499 -24.30 15.73 22.35
N SER A 500 -25.01 15.62 21.24
CA SER A 500 -26.40 15.15 21.21
C SER A 500 -26.58 13.65 21.52
N LEU A 501 -25.49 12.89 21.63
CA LEU A 501 -25.51 11.46 21.99
C LEU A 501 -25.77 11.22 23.48
N SER A 502 -25.59 12.24 24.34
CA SER A 502 -25.89 12.11 25.78
C SER A 502 -27.39 12.02 26.08
N THR A 503 -28.23 12.39 25.12
CA THR A 503 -29.68 12.48 25.26
C THR A 503 -30.34 11.60 24.20
N ILE A 504 -31.40 10.90 24.60
CA ILE A 504 -32.19 10.06 23.71
C ILE A 504 -33.50 10.76 23.34
N GLY A 505 -34.00 10.47 22.14
CA GLY A 505 -35.24 11.05 21.62
C GLY A 505 -35.04 12.49 21.15
N CYS A 506 -33.86 12.78 20.59
CA CYS A 506 -33.51 14.12 20.12
C CYS A 506 -34.17 14.47 18.78
N ILE A 507 -34.76 13.51 18.08
CA ILE A 507 -35.49 13.74 16.83
C ILE A 507 -36.84 14.44 17.14
N PRO A 508 -37.09 15.65 16.60
CA PRO A 508 -38.37 16.32 16.77
C PRO A 508 -39.53 15.49 16.22
N ALA A 509 -40.64 15.41 16.96
CA ALA A 509 -41.84 14.73 16.49
C ALA A 509 -42.37 15.38 15.20
N GLY A 510 -42.79 14.56 14.24
CA GLY A 510 -43.26 15.04 12.95
C GLY A 510 -42.15 15.31 11.93
N THR A 511 -40.87 15.07 12.28
CA THR A 511 -39.77 15.11 11.31
C THR A 511 -40.07 14.15 10.16
N LYS A 512 -39.90 14.61 8.91
CA LYS A 512 -40.24 13.81 7.73
C LYS A 512 -39.04 13.02 7.24
N VAL A 513 -39.20 11.70 7.14
CA VAL A 513 -38.22 10.86 6.47
C VAL A 513 -38.28 11.08 4.96
N GLU A 514 -37.14 10.89 4.30
CA GLU A 514 -37.03 10.94 2.85
C GLU A 514 -36.60 9.57 2.32
N LYS A 515 -37.40 9.00 1.42
CA LYS A 515 -36.99 7.78 0.71
C LYS A 515 -35.81 8.11 -0.20
N GLY A 516 -34.70 7.44 0.02
CA GLY A 516 -33.51 7.56 -0.82
C GLY A 516 -33.15 6.24 -1.51
N GLN A 517 -32.12 6.33 -2.36
CA GLN A 517 -31.46 5.13 -2.88
C GLN A 517 -30.66 4.44 -1.77
N PRO A 518 -30.44 3.12 -1.85
CA PRO A 518 -29.54 2.42 -0.94
C PRO A 518 -28.17 3.11 -0.88
N ILE A 519 -27.70 3.42 0.32
CA ILE A 519 -26.40 4.10 0.53
C ILE A 519 -25.25 3.23 0.03
N PHE A 520 -25.35 1.92 0.26
CA PHE A 520 -24.41 0.91 -0.18
C PHE A 520 -25.14 -0.11 -1.06
N PRO A 521 -24.89 -0.14 -2.38
CA PRO A 521 -25.47 -1.14 -3.26
C PRO A 521 -24.84 -2.51 -2.99
N ARG A 522 -25.64 -3.57 -3.12
CA ARG A 522 -25.13 -4.94 -3.04
C ARG A 522 -24.31 -5.26 -4.29
N LEU A 523 -23.20 -5.93 -4.09
CA LEU A 523 -22.21 -6.28 -5.09
C LEU A 523 -22.28 -7.78 -5.44
N GLU A 524 -22.06 -8.09 -6.71
CA GLU A 524 -21.92 -9.48 -7.20
C GLU A 524 -20.51 -9.99 -6.91
N MET A 525 -20.38 -10.88 -5.93
CA MET A 525 -19.10 -11.30 -5.34
C MET A 525 -18.06 -11.71 -6.39
N ASP A 526 -18.40 -12.66 -7.27
CA ASP A 526 -17.46 -13.21 -8.24
C ASP A 526 -16.97 -12.18 -9.25
N VAL A 527 -17.85 -11.26 -9.67
CA VAL A 527 -17.53 -10.19 -10.62
C VAL A 527 -16.57 -9.19 -9.99
N GLU A 528 -16.86 -8.77 -8.76
CA GLU A 528 -16.07 -7.75 -8.08
C GLU A 528 -14.71 -8.26 -7.62
N VAL A 529 -14.65 -9.49 -7.12
CA VAL A 529 -13.39 -10.15 -6.78
C VAL A 529 -12.50 -10.31 -8.01
N ALA A 530 -13.08 -10.69 -9.16
CA ALA A 530 -12.34 -10.78 -10.41
C ALA A 530 -11.81 -9.41 -10.86
N TYR A 531 -12.63 -8.37 -10.78
CA TYR A 531 -12.23 -6.99 -11.13
C TYR A 531 -11.05 -6.52 -10.27
N ILE A 532 -11.13 -6.64 -8.93
CA ILE A 532 -10.05 -6.19 -8.04
C ILE A 532 -8.75 -6.94 -8.36
N LYS A 533 -8.82 -8.26 -8.58
CA LYS A 533 -7.65 -9.07 -8.96
C LYS A 533 -7.04 -8.63 -10.28
N GLU A 534 -7.86 -8.26 -11.26
CA GLU A 534 -7.41 -7.74 -12.54
C GLU A 534 -6.69 -6.39 -12.38
N GLN A 535 -7.27 -5.48 -11.59
CA GLN A 535 -6.68 -4.16 -11.34
C GLN A 535 -5.35 -4.24 -10.60
N MET A 536 -5.22 -5.18 -9.65
CA MET A 536 -3.95 -5.44 -8.98
C MET A 536 -2.86 -5.87 -9.99
N LYS A 537 -3.20 -6.78 -10.92
CA LYS A 537 -2.27 -7.19 -11.98
C LYS A 537 -1.95 -6.06 -12.95
N ALA A 538 -2.92 -5.23 -13.30
CA ALA A 538 -2.73 -4.08 -14.18
C ALA A 538 -1.85 -2.98 -13.55
N SER A 539 -1.74 -2.97 -12.23
CA SER A 539 -0.87 -2.07 -11.45
C SER A 539 0.59 -2.53 -11.41
N ALA A 540 0.87 -3.77 -11.83
CA ALA A 540 2.24 -4.18 -12.12
C ALA A 540 2.77 -3.29 -13.25
N PRO A 541 4.06 -2.90 -13.23
CA PRO A 541 4.63 -2.32 -14.43
C PRO A 541 4.30 -3.25 -15.59
N LYS A 542 3.72 -2.71 -16.66
CA LYS A 542 3.79 -3.40 -17.94
C LYS A 542 5.27 -3.64 -18.12
N VAL A 543 5.70 -4.87 -17.88
CA VAL A 543 6.73 -5.45 -18.72
C VAL A 543 6.17 -5.12 -20.09
N GLU A 544 6.76 -4.13 -20.76
CA GLU A 544 6.69 -4.16 -22.20
C GLU A 544 6.98 -5.63 -22.47
N GLU A 545 5.97 -6.34 -22.98
CA GLU A 545 6.30 -7.29 -24.01
C GLU A 545 7.18 -6.44 -24.94
N LYS A 546 8.50 -6.50 -24.70
CA LYS A 546 9.43 -6.75 -25.77
C LYS A 546 8.61 -7.70 -26.61
N LYS A 547 8.06 -7.18 -27.72
CA LYS A 547 7.76 -8.01 -28.88
C LYS A 547 8.75 -9.14 -28.77
N GLU A 548 8.29 -10.37 -28.57
CA GLU A 548 9.19 -11.50 -28.58
C GLU A 548 10.09 -11.24 -29.79
N GLU A 549 11.34 -10.80 -29.53
CA GLU A 549 12.37 -10.99 -30.49
C GLU A 549 12.32 -12.50 -30.59
N GLU A 550 11.94 -12.98 -31.78
CA GLU A 550 12.04 -14.39 -32.13
C GLU A 550 13.25 -14.96 -31.40
N PRO A 551 13.11 -16.08 -30.66
CA PRO A 551 14.17 -16.56 -29.80
C PRO A 551 15.47 -16.50 -30.59
N LYS A 552 16.34 -15.53 -30.26
CA LYS A 552 17.64 -15.43 -30.90
C LYS A 552 18.29 -16.76 -30.59
N ALA A 553 18.48 -17.56 -31.63
CA ALA A 553 19.19 -18.82 -31.51
C ALA A 553 20.47 -18.54 -30.73
N GLU A 554 20.78 -19.39 -29.76
CA GLU A 554 22.01 -19.24 -28.96
C GLU A 554 23.17 -18.94 -29.90
N GLU A 555 23.91 -17.86 -29.61
CA GLU A 555 25.02 -17.45 -30.47
C GLU A 555 26.06 -18.57 -30.51
N ILE A 556 26.16 -19.25 -31.65
CA ILE A 556 27.16 -20.29 -31.86
C ILE A 556 28.49 -19.66 -32.28
N THR A 557 29.60 -20.29 -31.91
CA THR A 557 30.91 -19.87 -32.39
C THR A 557 31.11 -20.29 -33.85
N ILE A 558 32.04 -19.65 -34.56
CA ILE A 558 32.38 -20.06 -35.94
C ILE A 558 32.90 -21.51 -36.00
N ASP A 559 33.47 -22.01 -34.91
CA ASP A 559 33.92 -23.40 -34.79
C ASP A 559 32.75 -24.39 -34.83
N ASP A 560 31.58 -24.00 -34.31
CA ASP A 560 30.36 -24.81 -34.38
C ASP A 560 29.81 -24.89 -35.81
N PHE A 561 29.94 -23.80 -36.58
CA PHE A 561 29.60 -23.81 -38.01
C PHE A 561 30.54 -24.72 -38.81
N PHE A 562 31.85 -24.69 -38.53
CA PHE A 562 32.82 -25.57 -39.20
C PHE A 562 32.63 -27.06 -38.89
N LYS A 563 31.94 -27.41 -37.79
CA LYS A 563 31.54 -28.79 -37.51
C LYS A 563 30.47 -29.30 -38.46
N VAL A 564 29.77 -28.47 -39.22
CA VAL A 564 28.71 -28.89 -40.15
C VAL A 564 29.28 -29.08 -41.56
N GLU A 565 29.08 -30.26 -42.17
CA GLU A 565 29.46 -30.51 -43.56
C GLU A 565 28.30 -30.20 -44.52
N LEU A 566 28.36 -29.03 -45.16
CA LEU A 566 27.44 -28.62 -46.21
C LEU A 566 28.04 -28.93 -47.59
N ARG A 567 27.30 -29.65 -48.45
CA ARG A 567 27.73 -30.00 -49.80
C ARG A 567 26.65 -29.74 -50.84
N VAL A 568 27.08 -29.39 -52.04
CA VAL A 568 26.20 -29.28 -53.22
C VAL A 568 25.75 -30.68 -53.64
N ALA A 569 24.44 -30.91 -53.70
CA ALA A 569 23.86 -32.19 -54.10
C ALA A 569 22.84 -32.00 -55.21
N GLU A 570 22.84 -32.87 -56.22
CA GLU A 570 21.84 -32.87 -57.28
C GLU A 570 20.75 -33.89 -57.00
N VAL A 571 19.49 -33.50 -57.16
CA VAL A 571 18.36 -34.42 -56.98
C VAL A 571 18.21 -35.32 -58.20
N LEU A 572 18.45 -36.63 -58.03
CA LEU A 572 18.29 -37.63 -59.08
C LEU A 572 16.83 -38.06 -59.25
N SER A 573 16.14 -38.26 -58.13
CA SER A 573 14.74 -38.63 -58.09
C SER A 573 14.13 -38.27 -56.74
N ALA A 574 12.82 -38.09 -56.72
CA ALA A 574 12.03 -37.96 -55.51
C ALA A 574 10.80 -38.86 -55.62
N GLU A 575 10.29 -39.36 -54.49
CA GLU A 575 9.02 -40.08 -54.44
C GLU A 575 8.27 -39.83 -53.12
N PRO A 576 6.94 -39.82 -53.11
CA PRO A 576 6.17 -39.72 -51.86
C PRO A 576 6.39 -40.90 -50.93
N VAL A 577 6.53 -40.64 -49.63
CA VAL A 577 6.64 -41.72 -48.63
C VAL A 577 5.26 -42.31 -48.35
N LYS A 578 5.12 -43.64 -48.46
CA LYS A 578 3.84 -44.34 -48.24
C LYS A 578 3.28 -44.03 -46.84
N LYS A 579 2.00 -43.64 -46.77
CA LYS A 579 1.28 -43.28 -45.54
C LYS A 579 1.84 -42.03 -44.82
N ALA A 580 2.53 -41.14 -45.54
CA ALA A 580 3.01 -39.87 -44.99
C ALA A 580 2.88 -38.74 -46.03
N ASP A 581 1.75 -38.04 -45.99
CA ASP A 581 1.35 -37.05 -47.01
C ASP A 581 2.19 -35.75 -47.00
N LYS A 582 3.13 -35.63 -46.06
CA LYS A 582 4.03 -34.47 -45.92
C LYS A 582 5.47 -34.78 -46.34
N LEU A 583 5.83 -36.03 -46.61
CA LEU A 583 7.22 -36.45 -46.78
C LEU A 583 7.53 -36.88 -48.22
N LEU A 584 8.63 -36.34 -48.76
CA LEU A 584 9.28 -36.86 -49.96
C LEU A 584 10.56 -37.59 -49.58
N LYS A 585 10.80 -38.72 -50.23
CA LYS A 585 12.06 -39.45 -50.20
C LYS A 585 12.86 -39.06 -51.44
N ILE A 586 14.03 -38.47 -51.24
CA ILE A 586 14.81 -37.81 -52.28
C ILE A 586 16.16 -38.53 -52.39
N GLN A 587 16.52 -38.96 -53.59
CA GLN A 587 17.84 -39.49 -53.92
C GLN A 587 18.73 -38.36 -54.43
N LEU A 588 19.83 -38.15 -53.74
CA LEU A 588 20.79 -37.09 -54.00
C LEU A 588 22.10 -37.66 -54.54
N ASP A 589 22.69 -36.98 -55.51
CA ASP A 589 24.03 -37.20 -56.02
C ASP A 589 24.99 -36.15 -55.49
N LEU A 590 26.02 -36.59 -54.77
CA LEU A 590 27.12 -35.76 -54.27
C LEU A 590 28.38 -35.91 -55.13
N GLY A 591 28.28 -36.48 -56.33
CA GLY A 591 29.37 -36.72 -57.26
C GLY A 591 30.19 -37.97 -56.93
N THR A 592 30.61 -38.13 -55.66
CA THR A 592 31.37 -39.31 -55.20
C THR A 592 30.51 -40.39 -54.57
N GLU A 593 29.33 -40.02 -54.07
CA GLU A 593 28.40 -40.94 -53.40
C GLU A 593 26.95 -40.50 -53.62
N LYS A 594 26.01 -41.43 -53.41
CA LYS A 594 24.58 -41.14 -53.42
C LYS A 594 24.02 -41.23 -52.02
N ARG A 595 23.05 -40.37 -51.70
CA ARG A 595 22.39 -40.36 -50.39
C ARG A 595 20.88 -40.25 -50.52
N GLN A 596 20.19 -40.90 -49.59
CA GLN A 596 18.76 -40.73 -49.40
C GLN A 596 18.48 -39.72 -48.30
N VAL A 597 17.66 -38.71 -48.60
CA VAL A 597 17.14 -37.76 -47.61
C VAL A 597 15.61 -37.82 -47.63
N VAL A 598 15.00 -37.83 -46.46
CA VAL A 598 13.54 -37.72 -46.31
C VAL A 598 13.22 -36.31 -45.83
N SER A 599 12.47 -35.54 -46.62
CA SER A 599 12.20 -34.12 -46.37
C SER A 599 10.70 -33.81 -46.34
N GLY A 600 10.32 -32.87 -45.46
CA GLY A 600 8.93 -32.46 -45.18
C GLY A 600 8.25 -31.57 -46.22
N ILE A 601 8.72 -31.60 -47.47
CA ILE A 601 8.39 -30.59 -48.50
C ILE A 601 7.29 -31.03 -49.48
N ALA A 602 6.65 -32.18 -49.26
CA ALA A 602 5.69 -32.77 -50.22
C ALA A 602 4.45 -31.90 -50.49
N LYS A 603 4.13 -30.95 -49.60
CA LYS A 603 3.03 -30.00 -49.79
C LYS A 603 3.36 -28.86 -50.75
N PHE A 604 4.64 -28.63 -51.01
CA PHE A 604 5.14 -27.47 -51.76
C PHE A 604 5.84 -27.83 -53.06
N TYR A 605 6.35 -29.06 -53.18
CA TYR A 605 7.03 -29.54 -54.38
C TYR A 605 6.49 -30.91 -54.79
N SER A 606 6.26 -31.09 -56.09
CA SER A 606 6.06 -32.42 -56.67
C SER A 606 7.42 -33.11 -56.90
N PRO A 607 7.46 -34.45 -57.02
CA PRO A 607 8.67 -35.17 -57.39
C PRO A 607 9.36 -34.67 -58.67
N GLU A 608 8.57 -34.26 -59.66
CA GLU A 608 9.04 -33.75 -60.95
C GLU A 608 9.71 -32.38 -60.81
N ASP A 609 9.24 -31.54 -59.89
CA ASP A 609 9.79 -30.21 -59.64
C ASP A 609 11.21 -30.24 -59.07
N LEU A 610 11.61 -31.37 -58.48
CA LEU A 610 12.89 -31.48 -57.78
C LEU A 610 13.98 -32.07 -58.66
N LYS A 611 13.64 -32.92 -59.63
CA LYS A 611 14.61 -33.65 -60.44
C LYS A 611 15.55 -32.70 -61.19
N GLY A 612 16.85 -32.91 -61.05
CA GLY A 612 17.91 -32.11 -61.68
C GLY A 612 18.25 -30.80 -60.95
N LYS A 613 17.56 -30.45 -59.86
CA LYS A 613 17.92 -29.26 -59.05
C LYS A 613 19.12 -29.54 -58.17
N LYS A 614 20.06 -28.59 -58.13
CA LYS A 614 21.11 -28.55 -57.10
C LYS A 614 20.65 -27.87 -55.83
N VAL A 615 20.81 -28.58 -54.71
CA VAL A 615 20.42 -28.18 -53.36
C VAL A 615 21.60 -28.26 -52.41
N ILE A 616 21.50 -27.57 -51.27
CA ILE A 616 22.47 -27.67 -50.19
C ILE A 616 22.09 -28.85 -49.28
N CYS A 617 22.97 -29.82 -49.14
CA CYS A 617 22.78 -31.01 -48.31
C CYS A 617 23.78 -31.03 -47.14
N VAL A 618 23.27 -31.22 -45.93
CA VAL A 618 24.08 -31.49 -44.74
C VAL A 618 24.42 -32.97 -44.69
N THR A 619 25.71 -33.32 -44.79
CA THR A 619 26.16 -34.70 -45.01
C THR A 619 26.75 -35.38 -43.77
N ASN A 620 27.01 -34.68 -42.68
CA ASN A 620 27.59 -35.27 -41.47
C ASN A 620 26.60 -35.37 -40.29
N LEU A 621 25.30 -35.27 -40.56
CA LEU A 621 24.27 -35.60 -39.57
C LEU A 621 24.17 -37.11 -39.36
N LYS A 622 23.89 -37.52 -38.12
CA LYS A 622 23.61 -38.92 -37.79
C LYS A 622 22.34 -39.37 -38.55
N PRO A 623 22.37 -40.49 -39.30
CA PRO A 623 21.20 -40.97 -40.01
C PRO A 623 20.03 -41.27 -39.06
N VAL A 624 18.81 -40.90 -39.48
CA VAL A 624 17.58 -41.09 -38.72
C VAL A 624 16.53 -41.82 -39.55
N LYS A 625 15.68 -42.64 -38.92
CA LYS A 625 14.55 -43.26 -39.59
C LYS A 625 13.30 -42.39 -39.43
N LEU A 626 12.74 -41.95 -40.55
CA LEU A 626 11.50 -41.17 -40.60
C LEU A 626 10.43 -42.00 -41.30
N ARG A 627 9.37 -42.34 -40.56
CA ARG A 627 8.23 -43.15 -41.07
C ARG A 627 8.66 -44.45 -41.80
N GLY A 628 9.74 -45.07 -41.32
CA GLY A 628 10.28 -46.33 -41.85
C GLY A 628 11.35 -46.17 -42.93
N GLU A 629 11.55 -44.97 -43.48
CA GLU A 629 12.56 -44.66 -44.47
C GLU A 629 13.81 -44.04 -43.81
N LEU A 630 15.00 -44.39 -44.29
CA LEU A 630 16.25 -43.87 -43.75
C LEU A 630 16.57 -42.49 -44.36
N SER A 631 16.81 -41.47 -43.55
CA SER A 631 17.33 -40.16 -43.95
C SER A 631 18.78 -40.03 -43.51
N GLN A 632 19.70 -39.87 -44.46
CA GLN A 632 21.15 -39.86 -44.26
C GLN A 632 21.76 -38.46 -44.42
N GLY A 633 20.93 -37.43 -44.24
CA GLY A 633 21.28 -36.03 -44.36
C GLY A 633 20.05 -35.13 -44.25
N MET A 634 20.24 -33.85 -44.50
CA MET A 634 19.17 -32.85 -44.50
C MET A 634 19.38 -31.87 -45.65
N ILE A 635 18.32 -31.52 -46.37
CA ILE A 635 18.35 -30.44 -47.35
C ILE A 635 17.82 -29.16 -46.72
N LEU A 636 18.39 -28.01 -47.08
CA LEU A 636 18.02 -26.73 -46.48
C LEU A 636 16.84 -26.08 -47.22
N ALA A 637 15.88 -25.56 -46.46
CA ALA A 637 14.72 -24.80 -46.95
C ALA A 637 14.43 -23.65 -45.98
N GLY A 638 13.88 -22.55 -46.48
CA GLY A 638 13.30 -21.47 -45.69
C GLY A 638 11.78 -21.51 -45.76
N GLU A 639 11.10 -21.22 -44.65
CA GLU A 639 9.65 -21.09 -44.58
C GLU A 639 9.27 -19.77 -43.91
N GLU A 640 8.44 -18.96 -44.56
CA GLU A 640 7.88 -17.73 -44.01
C GLU A 640 6.44 -17.54 -44.51
N ASN A 641 5.52 -17.16 -43.61
CA ASN A 641 4.11 -16.90 -43.94
C ASN A 641 3.41 -18.04 -44.72
N GLY A 642 3.79 -19.29 -44.45
CA GLY A 642 3.21 -20.48 -45.10
C GLY A 642 3.74 -20.75 -46.51
N VAL A 643 4.82 -20.08 -46.94
CA VAL A 643 5.54 -20.35 -48.20
C VAL A 643 6.87 -21.00 -47.87
N LEU A 644 7.12 -22.20 -48.40
CA LEU A 644 8.38 -22.92 -48.24
C LEU A 644 9.17 -22.92 -49.55
N SER A 645 10.45 -22.54 -49.50
CA SER A 645 11.35 -22.54 -50.65
C SER A 645 12.67 -23.26 -50.33
N LEU A 646 13.12 -24.12 -51.25
CA LEU A 646 14.42 -24.78 -51.13
C LEU A 646 15.58 -23.81 -51.33
N ALA A 647 16.61 -23.91 -50.48
CA ALA A 647 17.84 -23.16 -50.67
C ALA A 647 18.57 -23.68 -51.92
N SER A 648 18.50 -22.90 -53.00
CA SER A 648 19.17 -23.20 -54.27
C SER A 648 20.59 -22.66 -54.30
N ILE A 649 21.47 -23.33 -55.03
CA ILE A 649 22.83 -22.87 -55.31
C ILE A 649 23.05 -22.77 -56.83
N ASP A 650 24.11 -22.08 -57.25
CA ASP A 650 24.47 -21.93 -58.66
C ASP A 650 24.59 -23.31 -59.34
N GLN A 651 23.86 -23.50 -60.44
CA GLN A 651 23.78 -24.78 -61.14
C GLN A 651 25.12 -25.19 -61.78
N ASN A 652 26.05 -24.25 -61.95
CA ASN A 652 27.39 -24.52 -62.49
C ASN A 652 28.36 -25.13 -61.48
N LEU A 653 28.03 -25.14 -60.18
CA LEU A 653 28.91 -25.75 -59.17
C LEU A 653 28.90 -27.29 -59.26
N PRO A 654 30.07 -27.96 -59.24
CA PRO A 654 30.13 -29.42 -59.27
C PRO A 654 29.42 -30.08 -58.07
N ASN A 655 28.79 -31.24 -58.30
CA ASN A 655 28.21 -32.05 -57.23
C ASN A 655 29.31 -32.47 -56.24
N GLY A 656 29.02 -32.41 -54.94
CA GLY A 656 29.96 -32.71 -53.85
C GLY A 656 30.82 -31.53 -53.37
N THR A 657 30.73 -30.36 -54.02
CA THR A 657 31.46 -29.15 -53.62
C THR A 657 31.11 -28.78 -52.17
N LYS A 658 32.13 -28.63 -51.31
CA LYS A 658 31.95 -28.18 -49.91
C LYS A 658 31.63 -26.69 -49.88
N ILE A 659 30.53 -26.35 -49.22
CA ILE A 659 30.10 -24.98 -48.99
C ILE A 659 30.81 -24.48 -47.73
N LYS A 660 31.33 -23.25 -47.78
CA LYS A 660 32.10 -22.62 -46.71
C LYS A 660 31.47 -21.30 -46.32
#